data_AF-A0A7Y3TZR2-F1
#
_entry.id   AF-A0A7Y3TZR2-F1
#
_cell.length_a   1.000
_cell.length_b   1.000
_cell.length_c   1.000
_cell.angle_alpha   90.00
_cell.angle_beta   90.00
_cell.angle_gamma   90.00
#
_symmetry.space_group_name_H-M   'P 1'
#
loop_
_entity.id
_entity.type
_entity.pdbx_description
1 polymer ?
#
loop_
_entity_poly.entity_id
_entity_poly.type
_entity_poly.pdbx_seq_one_letter_code
_entity_poly.pdbx_strand_id
1 'polypeptide(L)'
;MAKRSTTIAKINHPKIRDVCHRKRLFQRMDAGRDYPVTWVTGPPGSGKTTLVASYLDTCRVPFLWYQVDRGDADIATFFYYMGMAAKKAFPKKRKPLPVLTPEYLSDISSFTHRYFEELYGKLNPPFIIVFDNYQDAPDESDFHDVISAGLSTIPEGIHVIVVSRNEPLPAFSRLRANNGIHFIGWNELRLTLEESREIVRMKDRRSFTNESITDLHEKTDGWAAGLVLMVEIAKTKDIGRHILKELTPQEIFDYFANEVFKKTNKQTQTFLLKTAFLPRMTPHMAEKLTGANNSEQILSDLNKKHYFTTQYGYHVQSAYKQQGTSLQDSLPSGVRKKEEKPHHAILSYQYHPLFREFLLSRARNSFNPENLSQIQRYAAEILEASGMIEDAAVILRDDKDWNGLANLILNQAASMSAQGRNKTLEEWLLSFPRDMLENTPWLLYWLGVCRFLYNNPAESRTYFDKAFEQFRAQGDFTGVWLSWAYAVDTFFHEFDNFSPFDSYIQIFEELIQQRPVFPSPEIEFRIISCRFICMMLRQPDHSEIKLWAERVFALLQKCSDVNLCLQTGFYLSVHYVCMGDFIRAGILINLLRKRAQAETAIPLMRLLVKAAGVLYSLNTGSSGLCIQHVSEALAYAHETGVHIWDIHVLSTGVCAALNDGDMDTATRLLRKIEPGLAMARKIDVGFYHHISAMKEMLMGNLSLAAEHIQINVRILSEINAHFALTLGRITMSHVYAALGKYPEAVAQLALARQIGLWMKSKHIEYMCLLTEAYYALELGIEGVDELSNAETSRHLPFSPPYDKGKESEGDSQLPRSPFVEVDAVHGIEILRRAMALGREQNFIGCFIWRFDIMPRLCVKALEAGIEVAYVRHLIRKRNLIPDDPPIQCENWPWPIKIFTLGRFMILKEDKPIQFAGKVQHKPLEMLKAILSIGGGEAPEDQLVDALWPDAEGDTAHHAFEITLHRLRRLLDSDKAVIRHGGLVSLDKRYCWVDMVSFERMVEDIEDMRREMEKRGTGEAENGGTGEAIRSSLPHSVFPIPPFPHAPPISPTQSEMLRFAEKAMNLYKGSFLSPETRHAWAASVRERLRDKFRHLVISLGTHLEQTRQWENAAAHYRKAVEKDDLAEAFYQRLMVCYQQLGQGAQGVEVYHRLKSALSAAFGIEPSPLTESLYKSLCCDNT
;
A
#
# COMPACT_ATOMS: atom_id res chain seq x y z
N MET A 1 30.32 -28.97 10.67
CA MET A 1 30.22 -30.02 9.64
C MET A 1 30.02 -29.35 8.28
N ALA A 2 30.89 -29.64 7.30
CA ALA A 2 30.81 -29.03 5.98
C ALA A 2 29.51 -29.42 5.27
N LYS A 3 28.71 -28.44 4.83
CA LYS A 3 27.54 -28.63 3.95
C LYS A 3 28.00 -29.34 2.67
N ARG A 4 27.88 -30.67 2.62
CA ARG A 4 28.01 -31.45 1.39
C ARG A 4 26.84 -31.05 0.48
N SER A 5 27.13 -30.72 -0.77
CA SER A 5 26.12 -30.39 -1.79
C SER A 5 25.10 -31.53 -1.90
N THR A 6 23.88 -31.30 -1.42
CA THR A 6 22.74 -32.20 -1.60
C THR A 6 22.42 -32.32 -3.08
N THR A 7 22.12 -33.54 -3.51
CA THR A 7 22.11 -33.93 -4.93
C THR A 7 20.69 -34.23 -5.35
N ILE A 8 20.04 -33.29 -6.03
CA ILE A 8 18.61 -33.41 -6.38
C ILE A 8 18.48 -34.03 -7.76
N ALA A 9 18.00 -35.27 -7.80
CA ALA A 9 17.96 -36.08 -9.01
C ALA A 9 16.95 -35.57 -10.06
N LYS A 10 15.89 -34.88 -9.61
CA LYS A 10 14.83 -34.28 -10.42
C LYS A 10 15.32 -33.32 -11.52
N ILE A 11 16.52 -32.75 -11.35
CA ILE A 11 17.10 -31.71 -12.23
C ILE A 11 18.38 -32.17 -12.97
N ASN A 12 18.60 -33.49 -13.09
CA ASN A 12 19.76 -34.07 -13.77
C ASN A 12 19.35 -34.83 -15.03
N HIS A 13 20.11 -34.64 -16.11
CA HIS A 13 19.96 -35.45 -17.31
C HIS A 13 20.59 -36.85 -17.14
N PRO A 14 20.02 -37.89 -17.77
CA PRO A 14 20.56 -39.25 -17.73
C PRO A 14 21.83 -39.40 -18.56
N LYS A 15 22.79 -40.22 -18.09
CA LYS A 15 23.99 -40.61 -18.85
C LYS A 15 23.77 -41.97 -19.48
N ILE A 16 23.63 -42.01 -20.80
CA ILE A 16 23.32 -43.24 -21.52
C ILE A 16 24.57 -43.76 -22.22
N ARG A 17 24.85 -45.06 -22.08
CA ARG A 17 25.99 -45.74 -22.71
C ARG A 17 25.48 -46.69 -23.80
N ASP A 18 26.30 -46.88 -24.84
CA ASP A 18 26.04 -47.81 -25.94
C ASP A 18 24.69 -47.58 -26.66
N VAL A 19 24.41 -46.31 -26.99
CA VAL A 19 23.18 -45.90 -27.68
C VAL A 19 23.34 -45.97 -29.18
N CYS A 20 22.37 -46.56 -29.86
CA CYS A 20 22.24 -46.45 -31.31
C CYS A 20 21.76 -45.03 -31.67
N HIS A 21 22.60 -44.26 -32.35
CA HIS A 21 22.24 -42.89 -32.77
C HIS A 21 21.23 -42.92 -33.92
N ARG A 22 19.98 -42.60 -33.60
CA ARG A 22 18.87 -42.61 -34.55
C ARG A 22 18.86 -41.33 -35.39
N LYS A 23 19.76 -41.27 -36.39
CA LYS A 23 20.00 -40.06 -37.22
C LYS A 23 18.71 -39.48 -37.84
N ARG A 24 17.78 -40.35 -38.28
CA ARG A 24 16.46 -39.94 -38.79
C ARG A 24 15.66 -39.14 -37.76
N LEU A 25 15.68 -39.56 -36.50
CA LEU A 25 14.99 -38.86 -35.42
C LEU A 25 15.74 -37.61 -34.98
N PHE A 26 17.07 -37.60 -35.04
CA PHE A 26 17.83 -36.36 -34.78
C PHE A 26 17.51 -35.28 -35.81
N GLN A 27 17.40 -35.64 -37.09
CA GLN A 27 16.94 -34.72 -38.14
C GLN A 27 15.54 -34.17 -37.87
N ARG A 28 14.62 -35.00 -37.35
CA ARG A 28 13.29 -34.53 -36.93
C ARG A 28 13.34 -33.64 -35.69
N MET A 29 14.18 -33.95 -34.72
CA MET A 29 14.41 -33.08 -33.57
C MET A 29 15.00 -31.73 -34.00
N ASP A 30 15.90 -31.72 -34.98
CA ASP A 30 16.47 -30.50 -35.56
C ASP A 30 15.40 -29.69 -36.32
N ALA A 31 14.56 -30.34 -37.14
CA ALA A 31 13.40 -29.68 -37.77
C ALA A 31 12.36 -29.19 -36.75
N GLY A 32 12.24 -29.89 -35.62
CA GLY A 32 11.39 -29.50 -34.50
C GLY A 32 11.84 -28.21 -33.81
N ARG A 33 13.09 -27.77 -33.96
CA ARG A 33 13.59 -26.52 -33.35
C ARG A 33 13.00 -25.26 -33.95
N ASP A 34 12.44 -25.33 -35.16
CA ASP A 34 11.70 -24.23 -35.78
C ASP A 34 10.35 -23.98 -35.07
N TYR A 35 9.94 -24.91 -34.20
CA TYR A 35 8.76 -24.81 -33.35
C TYR A 35 9.17 -24.47 -31.91
N PRO A 36 8.34 -23.73 -31.15
CA PRO A 36 8.65 -23.45 -29.74
C PRO A 36 8.63 -24.73 -28.88
N VAL A 37 7.81 -25.72 -29.22
CA VAL A 37 7.66 -26.96 -28.46
C VAL A 37 7.76 -28.19 -29.36
N THR A 38 8.57 -29.19 -28.97
CA THR A 38 8.52 -30.56 -29.50
C THR A 38 7.92 -31.50 -28.47
N TRP A 39 6.87 -32.22 -28.84
CA TRP A 39 6.21 -33.20 -27.99
C TRP A 39 6.52 -34.63 -28.46
N VAL A 40 7.19 -35.41 -27.59
CA VAL A 40 7.62 -36.77 -27.86
C VAL A 40 6.74 -37.76 -27.08
N THR A 41 5.89 -38.49 -27.79
CA THR A 41 4.89 -39.41 -27.21
C THR A 41 5.12 -40.86 -27.64
N GLY A 42 4.99 -41.79 -26.69
CA GLY A 42 5.06 -43.22 -26.97
C GLY A 42 5.00 -44.09 -25.71
N PRO A 43 4.83 -45.41 -25.85
CA PRO A 43 4.65 -46.33 -24.73
C PRO A 43 5.90 -46.43 -23.83
N PRO A 44 5.78 -47.00 -22.61
CA PRO A 44 6.94 -47.31 -21.75
C PRO A 44 8.00 -48.11 -22.51
N GLY A 45 9.28 -47.84 -22.29
CA GLY A 45 10.38 -48.57 -22.95
C GLY A 45 10.57 -48.31 -24.45
N SER A 46 9.82 -47.38 -25.07
CA SER A 46 10.00 -47.01 -26.48
C SER A 46 11.28 -46.24 -26.80
N GLY A 47 12.03 -45.81 -25.77
CA GLY A 47 13.28 -45.07 -25.93
C GLY A 47 13.13 -43.55 -26.05
N LYS A 48 12.02 -42.94 -25.60
CA LYS A 48 11.81 -41.48 -25.64
C LYS A 48 12.91 -40.70 -24.90
N THR A 49 13.09 -41.01 -23.61
CA THR A 49 14.14 -40.39 -22.79
C THR A 49 15.53 -40.65 -23.36
N THR A 50 15.74 -41.85 -23.94
CA THR A 50 16.98 -42.21 -24.63
C THR A 50 17.25 -41.38 -25.88
N LEU A 51 16.21 -41.14 -26.69
CA LEU A 51 16.28 -40.29 -27.87
C LEU A 51 16.69 -38.86 -27.49
N VAL A 52 15.97 -38.25 -26.54
CA VAL A 52 16.22 -36.84 -26.17
C VAL A 52 17.58 -36.67 -25.52
N ALA A 53 17.98 -37.57 -24.62
CA ALA A 53 19.30 -37.49 -23.99
C ALA A 53 20.45 -37.67 -24.99
N SER A 54 20.38 -38.68 -25.86
CA SER A 54 21.42 -38.91 -26.89
C SER A 54 21.47 -37.80 -27.94
N TYR A 55 20.33 -37.18 -28.23
CA TYR A 55 20.24 -36.00 -29.08
C TYR A 55 20.96 -34.80 -28.43
N LEU A 56 20.69 -34.53 -27.15
CA LEU A 56 21.30 -33.43 -26.41
C LEU A 56 22.83 -33.59 -26.30
N ASP A 57 23.31 -34.80 -26.04
CA ASP A 57 24.75 -35.12 -26.01
C ASP A 57 25.44 -34.84 -27.35
N THR A 58 24.71 -34.92 -28.47
CA THR A 58 25.24 -34.71 -29.82
C THR A 58 25.11 -33.24 -30.27
N CYS A 59 24.03 -32.55 -29.88
CA CYS A 59 23.67 -31.25 -30.44
C CYS A 59 24.51 -30.06 -29.95
N ARG A 60 25.26 -30.20 -28.83
CA ARG A 60 26.10 -29.16 -28.22
C ARG A 60 25.38 -27.84 -27.86
N VAL A 61 24.05 -27.84 -27.75
CA VAL A 61 23.26 -26.70 -27.28
C VAL A 61 23.16 -26.76 -25.75
N PRO A 62 23.32 -25.65 -25.01
CA PRO A 62 23.10 -25.65 -23.56
C PRO A 62 21.64 -25.99 -23.25
N PHE A 63 21.43 -26.79 -22.20
CA PHE A 63 20.09 -27.27 -21.85
C PHE A 63 19.85 -27.34 -20.35
N LEU A 64 18.57 -27.35 -19.99
CA LEU A 64 18.04 -27.62 -18.66
C LEU A 64 17.18 -28.88 -18.72
N TRP A 65 17.36 -29.77 -17.74
CA TRP A 65 16.57 -31.00 -17.62
C TRP A 65 15.71 -30.93 -16.37
N TYR A 66 14.41 -31.10 -16.52
CA TYR A 66 13.44 -31.19 -15.44
C TYR A 66 12.64 -32.47 -15.57
N GLN A 67 12.62 -33.28 -14.53
CA GLN A 67 11.79 -34.47 -14.48
C GLN A 67 10.53 -34.19 -13.67
N VAL A 68 9.38 -34.39 -14.31
CA VAL A 68 8.06 -34.25 -13.69
C VAL A 68 7.76 -35.48 -12.85
N ASP A 69 7.17 -35.28 -11.68
CA ASP A 69 6.63 -36.34 -10.83
C ASP A 69 5.32 -35.87 -10.15
N ARG A 70 4.69 -36.76 -9.38
CA ARG A 70 3.42 -36.46 -8.69
C ARG A 70 3.51 -35.26 -7.73
N GLY A 71 4.69 -34.93 -7.21
CA GLY A 71 4.87 -33.80 -6.30
C GLY A 71 4.71 -32.44 -6.99
N ASP A 72 4.82 -32.39 -8.32
CA ASP A 72 4.57 -31.16 -9.10
C ASP A 72 3.09 -30.78 -9.19
N ALA A 73 2.19 -31.63 -8.67
CA ALA A 73 0.77 -31.28 -8.48
C ALA A 73 0.60 -30.06 -7.54
N ASP A 74 1.54 -29.88 -6.61
CA ASP A 74 1.75 -28.62 -5.93
C ASP A 74 2.63 -27.70 -6.79
N ILE A 75 2.00 -26.69 -7.39
CA ILE A 75 2.67 -25.74 -8.28
C ILE A 75 3.88 -25.05 -7.59
N ALA A 76 3.82 -24.83 -6.27
CA ALA A 76 4.94 -24.24 -5.55
C ALA A 76 6.16 -25.16 -5.54
N THR A 77 5.94 -26.48 -5.43
CA THR A 77 6.98 -27.50 -5.55
C THR A 77 7.62 -27.46 -6.95
N PHE A 78 6.82 -27.30 -8.01
CA PHE A 78 7.32 -27.11 -9.37
C PHE A 78 8.23 -25.87 -9.49
N PHE A 79 7.75 -24.69 -9.09
CA PHE A 79 8.53 -23.45 -9.19
C PHE A 79 9.82 -23.48 -8.36
N TYR A 80 9.80 -24.13 -7.20
CA TYR A 80 10.99 -24.33 -6.37
C TYR A 80 12.05 -25.16 -7.10
N TYR A 81 11.69 -26.36 -7.58
CA TYR A 81 12.64 -27.24 -8.25
C TYR A 81 13.10 -26.70 -9.61
N MET A 82 12.21 -26.00 -10.34
CA MET A 82 12.58 -25.32 -11.58
C MET A 82 13.60 -24.20 -11.29
N GLY A 83 13.44 -23.49 -10.17
CA GLY A 83 14.39 -22.48 -9.71
C GLY A 83 15.77 -23.07 -9.41
N MET A 84 15.79 -24.26 -8.80
CA MET A 84 17.03 -25.01 -8.57
C MET A 84 17.67 -25.49 -9.87
N ALA A 85 16.87 -25.97 -10.83
CA ALA A 85 17.34 -26.37 -12.16
C ALA A 85 18.00 -25.19 -12.90
N ALA A 86 17.35 -24.02 -12.87
CA ALA A 86 17.87 -22.80 -13.48
C ALA A 86 19.17 -22.33 -12.82
N LYS A 87 19.24 -22.33 -11.48
CA LYS A 87 20.45 -21.99 -10.72
C LYS A 87 21.62 -22.91 -11.05
N LYS A 88 21.36 -24.19 -11.27
CA LYS A 88 22.36 -25.18 -11.65
C LYS A 88 22.84 -24.96 -13.10
N ALA A 89 21.93 -24.67 -14.02
CA ALA A 89 22.29 -24.35 -15.40
C ALA A 89 23.14 -23.05 -15.48
N PHE A 90 22.92 -22.09 -14.58
CA PHE A 90 23.63 -20.79 -14.59
C PHE A 90 24.02 -20.27 -13.19
N PRO A 91 25.14 -20.73 -12.61
CA PRO A 91 25.58 -20.31 -11.27
C PRO A 91 26.00 -18.83 -11.15
N LYS A 92 26.26 -18.16 -12.29
CA LYS A 92 26.84 -16.79 -12.32
C LYS A 92 25.79 -15.66 -12.22
N LYS A 93 24.50 -15.92 -12.47
CA LYS A 93 23.42 -14.92 -12.30
C LYS A 93 22.93 -14.98 -10.85
N ARG A 94 23.11 -13.88 -10.08
CA ARG A 94 22.93 -13.89 -8.61
C ARG A 94 21.48 -13.79 -8.12
N LYS A 95 20.57 -13.16 -8.88
CA LYS A 95 19.18 -12.94 -8.42
C LYS A 95 18.39 -14.26 -8.47
N PRO A 96 17.87 -14.79 -7.34
CA PRO A 96 17.02 -15.98 -7.34
C PRO A 96 15.75 -15.74 -8.16
N LEU A 97 15.14 -16.81 -8.66
CA LEU A 97 13.81 -16.73 -9.28
C LEU A 97 12.74 -16.51 -8.19
N PRO A 98 11.59 -15.89 -8.53
CA PRO A 98 10.54 -15.62 -7.56
C PRO A 98 9.97 -16.92 -6.99
N VAL A 99 9.60 -16.89 -5.71
CA VAL A 99 8.97 -18.02 -5.00
C VAL A 99 7.46 -17.78 -5.00
N LEU A 100 6.69 -18.83 -5.30
CA LEU A 100 5.23 -18.78 -5.22
C LEU A 100 4.82 -18.77 -3.74
N THR A 101 4.52 -17.57 -3.23
CA THR A 101 3.89 -17.39 -1.92
C THR A 101 2.37 -17.27 -2.06
N PRO A 102 1.60 -17.47 -0.99
CA PRO A 102 0.13 -17.42 -1.03
C PRO A 102 -0.46 -16.10 -1.53
N GLU A 103 0.30 -15.02 -1.42
CA GLU A 103 -0.04 -13.68 -1.90
C GLU A 103 -0.31 -13.60 -3.41
N TYR A 104 0.24 -14.54 -4.19
CA TYR A 104 0.03 -14.63 -5.63
C TYR A 104 -1.14 -15.55 -6.02
N LEU A 105 -1.80 -16.21 -5.07
CA LEU A 105 -2.88 -17.16 -5.38
C LEU A 105 -4.09 -16.47 -6.03
N SER A 106 -4.31 -15.18 -5.76
CA SER A 106 -5.35 -14.41 -6.43
C SER A 106 -5.07 -14.15 -7.92
N ASP A 107 -3.80 -14.25 -8.35
CA ASP A 107 -3.39 -14.08 -9.75
C ASP A 107 -2.17 -14.95 -10.09
N ILE A 108 -2.39 -16.28 -10.07
CA ILE A 108 -1.36 -17.28 -10.40
C ILE A 108 -0.88 -17.12 -11.84
N SER A 109 -1.74 -16.66 -12.75
CA SER A 109 -1.41 -16.45 -14.15
C SER A 109 -0.33 -15.38 -14.32
N SER A 110 -0.50 -14.20 -13.71
CA SER A 110 0.50 -13.13 -13.74
C SER A 110 1.82 -13.55 -13.09
N PHE A 111 1.77 -14.26 -11.96
CA PHE A 111 2.97 -14.83 -11.35
C PHE A 111 3.69 -15.78 -12.31
N THR A 112 2.93 -16.68 -12.95
CA THR A 112 3.46 -17.68 -13.89
C THR A 112 4.16 -17.01 -15.05
N HIS A 113 3.52 -16.03 -15.71
CA HIS A 113 4.12 -15.29 -16.81
C HIS A 113 5.43 -14.62 -16.39
N ARG A 114 5.45 -13.90 -15.25
CA ARG A 114 6.66 -13.26 -14.76
C ARG A 114 7.76 -14.25 -14.41
N TYR A 115 7.41 -15.38 -13.80
CA TYR A 115 8.38 -16.42 -13.46
C TYR A 115 9.06 -16.92 -14.74
N PHE A 116 8.29 -17.24 -15.78
CA PHE A 116 8.82 -17.72 -17.04
C PHE A 116 9.59 -16.64 -17.81
N GLU A 117 9.15 -15.38 -17.81
CA GLU A 117 9.92 -14.26 -18.36
C GLU A 117 11.29 -14.10 -17.67
N GLU A 118 11.33 -14.12 -16.35
CA GLU A 118 12.59 -14.08 -15.59
C GLU A 118 13.46 -15.32 -15.85
N LEU A 119 12.84 -16.50 -15.97
CA LEU A 119 13.53 -17.74 -16.30
C LEU A 119 14.18 -17.61 -17.68
N TYR A 120 13.40 -17.27 -18.71
CA TYR A 120 13.87 -17.14 -20.09
C TYR A 120 14.92 -16.04 -20.25
N GLY A 121 14.76 -14.88 -19.59
CA GLY A 121 15.78 -13.83 -19.57
C GLY A 121 17.10 -14.24 -18.89
N LYS A 122 17.06 -15.31 -18.08
CA LYS A 122 18.28 -15.93 -17.51
C LYS A 122 18.94 -16.91 -18.48
N LEU A 123 18.24 -17.46 -19.47
CA LEU A 123 18.78 -18.39 -20.47
C LEU A 123 19.47 -17.60 -21.60
N ASN A 124 20.58 -18.14 -22.12
CA ASN A 124 21.27 -17.56 -23.29
C ASN A 124 20.91 -18.40 -24.52
N PRO A 125 20.14 -17.87 -25.50
CA PRO A 125 19.80 -18.59 -26.72
C PRO A 125 21.05 -18.89 -27.59
N PRO A 126 21.10 -20.02 -28.32
CA PRO A 126 20.08 -21.07 -28.35
C PRO A 126 20.10 -21.92 -27.07
N PHE A 127 18.92 -22.26 -26.53
CA PHE A 127 18.80 -23.02 -25.28
C PHE A 127 17.65 -24.03 -25.33
N ILE A 128 17.82 -25.21 -24.74
CA ILE A 128 16.79 -26.26 -24.70
C ILE A 128 16.31 -26.52 -23.26
N ILE A 129 15.00 -26.59 -23.04
CA ILE A 129 14.39 -27.04 -21.78
C ILE A 129 13.72 -28.39 -22.02
N VAL A 130 14.02 -29.39 -21.20
CA VAL A 130 13.39 -30.71 -21.28
C VAL A 130 12.50 -30.96 -20.07
N PHE A 131 11.23 -31.29 -20.34
CA PHE A 131 10.29 -31.86 -19.36
C PHE A 131 10.16 -33.36 -19.60
N ASP A 132 10.81 -34.16 -18.76
CA ASP A 132 10.76 -35.63 -18.85
C ASP A 132 9.72 -36.23 -17.89
N ASN A 133 9.09 -37.33 -18.31
CA ASN A 133 8.00 -37.99 -17.58
C ASN A 133 6.79 -37.11 -17.27
N TYR A 134 6.36 -36.28 -18.23
CA TYR A 134 5.25 -35.35 -18.04
C TYR A 134 3.94 -36.04 -17.60
N GLN A 135 3.75 -37.32 -17.94
CA GLN A 135 2.58 -38.11 -17.55
C GLN A 135 2.46 -38.40 -16.04
N ASP A 136 3.51 -38.15 -15.26
CA ASP A 136 3.51 -38.48 -13.83
C ASP A 136 2.80 -37.39 -12.98
N ALA A 137 2.53 -36.21 -13.57
CA ALA A 137 1.64 -35.21 -12.99
C ALA A 137 0.16 -35.63 -13.16
N PRO A 138 -0.71 -35.43 -12.14
CA PRO A 138 -2.13 -35.77 -12.25
C PRO A 138 -2.88 -34.90 -13.27
N ASP A 139 -3.73 -35.50 -14.10
CA ASP A 139 -4.45 -34.83 -15.19
C ASP A 139 -5.33 -33.65 -14.73
N GLU A 140 -5.83 -33.69 -13.49
CA GLU A 140 -6.69 -32.67 -12.88
C GLU A 140 -5.91 -31.52 -12.21
N SER A 141 -4.58 -31.50 -12.32
CA SER A 141 -3.74 -30.52 -11.63
C SER A 141 -3.64 -29.20 -12.39
N ASP A 142 -3.75 -28.08 -11.63
CA ASP A 142 -3.47 -26.71 -12.09
C ASP A 142 -2.04 -26.54 -12.67
N PHE A 143 -1.13 -27.48 -12.40
CA PHE A 143 0.21 -27.55 -13.00
C PHE A 143 0.17 -27.47 -14.53
N HIS A 144 -0.82 -28.10 -15.18
CA HIS A 144 -0.90 -28.11 -16.64
C HIS A 144 -1.20 -26.73 -17.23
N ASP A 145 -2.03 -25.92 -16.56
CA ASP A 145 -2.33 -24.55 -16.95
C ASP A 145 -1.11 -23.65 -16.78
N VAL A 146 -0.36 -23.83 -15.69
CA VAL A 146 0.91 -23.13 -15.43
C VAL A 146 1.94 -23.41 -16.54
N ILE A 147 2.12 -24.67 -16.92
CA ILE A 147 3.01 -25.04 -18.03
C ILE A 147 2.49 -24.47 -19.34
N SER A 148 1.20 -24.59 -19.65
CA SER A 148 0.61 -24.06 -20.89
C SER A 148 0.82 -22.54 -21.03
N ALA A 149 0.62 -21.78 -19.95
CA ALA A 149 0.89 -20.34 -19.90
C ALA A 149 2.38 -20.01 -20.11
N GLY A 150 3.28 -20.77 -19.46
CA GLY A 150 4.73 -20.64 -19.64
C GLY A 150 5.21 -20.95 -21.06
N LEU A 151 4.69 -22.01 -21.68
CA LEU A 151 5.04 -22.39 -23.05
C LEU A 151 4.49 -21.41 -24.10
N SER A 152 3.41 -20.68 -23.78
CA SER A 152 2.83 -19.67 -24.68
C SER A 152 3.67 -18.40 -24.83
N THR A 153 4.71 -18.22 -24.00
CA THR A 153 5.56 -17.02 -23.94
C THR A 153 7.03 -17.30 -24.26
N ILE A 154 7.34 -18.44 -24.87
CA ILE A 154 8.71 -18.84 -25.21
C ILE A 154 9.33 -17.82 -26.20
N PRO A 155 10.47 -17.18 -25.85
CA PRO A 155 11.19 -16.30 -26.76
C PRO A 155 11.89 -17.06 -27.89
N GLU A 156 12.21 -16.34 -28.97
CA GLU A 156 12.96 -16.89 -30.09
C GLU A 156 14.33 -17.44 -29.65
N GLY A 157 14.68 -18.64 -30.14
CA GLY A 157 15.92 -19.34 -29.80
C GLY A 157 15.88 -20.15 -28.51
N ILE A 158 14.77 -20.16 -27.76
CA ILE A 158 14.53 -21.12 -26.69
C ILE A 158 13.58 -22.21 -27.22
N HIS A 159 13.93 -23.47 -27.04
CA HIS A 159 13.14 -24.61 -27.49
C HIS A 159 12.77 -25.52 -26.32
N VAL A 160 11.53 -25.96 -26.23
CA VAL A 160 11.07 -26.86 -25.17
C VAL A 160 10.76 -28.25 -25.73
N ILE A 161 11.30 -29.28 -25.10
CA ILE A 161 11.01 -30.68 -25.42
C ILE A 161 10.21 -31.29 -24.27
N VAL A 162 9.01 -31.79 -24.56
CA VAL A 162 8.19 -32.52 -23.60
C VAL A 162 8.20 -34.00 -23.94
N VAL A 163 8.56 -34.83 -22.96
CA VAL A 163 8.56 -36.30 -23.08
C VAL A 163 7.43 -36.86 -22.24
N SER A 164 6.47 -37.52 -22.89
CA SER A 164 5.28 -38.05 -22.24
C SER A 164 4.90 -39.44 -22.77
N ARG A 165 4.10 -40.18 -22.01
CA ARG A 165 3.38 -41.37 -22.50
C ARG A 165 2.10 -41.01 -23.23
N ASN A 166 1.53 -39.85 -22.90
CA ASN A 166 0.24 -39.39 -23.39
C ASN A 166 0.43 -38.29 -24.44
N GLU A 167 -0.59 -38.05 -25.26
CA GLU A 167 -0.67 -36.84 -26.09
C GLU A 167 -0.89 -35.59 -25.22
N PRO A 168 -0.64 -34.37 -25.73
CA PRO A 168 -0.89 -33.15 -24.97
C PRO A 168 -2.37 -33.03 -24.58
N LEU A 169 -2.59 -32.76 -23.28
CA LEU A 169 -3.90 -32.52 -22.68
C LEU A 169 -4.65 -31.32 -23.31
N PRO A 170 -5.98 -31.20 -23.10
CA PRO A 170 -6.78 -30.09 -23.61
C PRO A 170 -6.24 -28.69 -23.25
N ALA A 171 -5.54 -28.53 -22.11
CA ALA A 171 -4.89 -27.28 -21.70
C ALA A 171 -3.91 -26.73 -22.77
N PHE A 172 -3.38 -27.59 -23.65
CA PHE A 172 -2.47 -27.22 -24.74
C PHE A 172 -3.16 -26.96 -26.08
N SER A 173 -4.50 -26.96 -26.13
CA SER A 173 -5.26 -26.84 -27.39
C SER A 173 -4.93 -25.56 -28.17
N ARG A 174 -4.67 -24.43 -27.48
CA ARG A 174 -4.29 -23.17 -28.13
C ARG A 174 -2.92 -23.24 -28.80
N LEU A 175 -1.94 -23.85 -28.14
CA LEU A 175 -0.61 -24.09 -28.71
C LEU A 175 -0.68 -25.05 -29.90
N ARG A 176 -1.57 -26.06 -29.84
CA ARG A 176 -1.84 -26.96 -30.98
C ARG A 176 -2.50 -26.22 -32.15
N ALA A 177 -3.52 -25.41 -31.90
CA ALA A 177 -4.25 -24.66 -32.93
C ALA A 177 -3.35 -23.64 -33.67
N ASN A 178 -2.37 -23.06 -32.97
CA ASN A 178 -1.41 -22.12 -33.55
C ASN A 178 -0.21 -22.80 -34.24
N ASN A 179 -0.27 -24.12 -34.49
CA ASN A 179 0.85 -24.92 -35.02
C ASN A 179 2.17 -24.74 -34.24
N GLY A 180 2.10 -24.46 -32.94
CA GLY A 180 3.28 -24.24 -32.08
C GLY A 180 3.93 -25.52 -31.55
N ILE A 181 3.36 -26.70 -31.83
CA ILE A 181 3.85 -27.99 -31.33
C ILE A 181 4.26 -28.90 -32.50
N HIS A 182 5.52 -29.30 -32.52
CA HIS A 182 6.03 -30.37 -33.36
C HIS A 182 5.82 -31.74 -32.69
N PHE A 183 5.24 -32.71 -33.40
CA PHE A 183 4.91 -34.03 -32.84
C PHE A 183 5.86 -35.12 -33.31
N ILE A 184 6.36 -35.90 -32.36
CA ILE A 184 7.08 -37.16 -32.61
C ILE A 184 6.32 -38.27 -31.87
N GLY A 185 5.47 -38.99 -32.59
CA GLY A 185 4.59 -40.01 -32.03
C GLY A 185 5.20 -41.40 -32.01
N TRP A 186 4.39 -42.36 -31.59
CA TRP A 186 4.80 -43.76 -31.50
C TRP A 186 5.25 -44.31 -32.86
N ASN A 187 4.52 -44.01 -33.93
CA ASN A 187 4.81 -44.53 -35.27
C ASN A 187 6.23 -44.16 -35.73
N GLU A 188 6.72 -42.97 -35.37
CA GLU A 188 8.06 -42.56 -35.76
C GLU A 188 9.13 -43.00 -34.78
N LEU A 189 8.78 -43.16 -33.51
CA LEU A 189 9.66 -43.72 -32.49
C LEU A 189 9.90 -45.22 -32.65
N ARG A 190 9.06 -45.97 -33.37
CA ARG A 190 9.34 -47.39 -33.66
C ARG A 190 10.73 -47.53 -34.28
N LEU A 191 11.50 -48.49 -33.78
CA LEU A 191 12.77 -48.84 -34.41
C LEU A 191 12.51 -49.29 -35.84
N THR A 192 13.31 -48.81 -36.78
CA THR A 192 13.34 -49.39 -38.12
C THR A 192 14.09 -50.73 -38.07
N LEU A 193 13.94 -51.56 -39.10
CA LEU A 193 14.70 -52.80 -39.20
C LEU A 193 16.23 -52.55 -39.22
N GLU A 194 16.66 -51.44 -39.83
CA GLU A 194 18.07 -51.02 -39.83
C GLU A 194 18.57 -50.63 -38.43
N GLU A 195 17.82 -49.80 -37.71
CA GLU A 195 18.12 -49.44 -36.32
C GLU A 195 18.13 -50.69 -35.42
N SER A 196 17.20 -51.63 -35.64
CA SER A 196 17.15 -52.91 -34.93
C SER A 196 18.41 -53.74 -35.18
N ARG A 197 18.88 -53.81 -36.44
CA ARG A 197 20.15 -54.47 -36.79
C ARG A 197 21.35 -53.79 -36.13
N GLU A 198 21.41 -52.47 -36.10
CA GLU A 198 22.48 -51.73 -35.44
C GLU A 198 22.51 -51.99 -33.93
N ILE A 199 21.36 -51.94 -33.26
CA ILE A 199 21.23 -52.22 -31.82
C ILE A 199 21.67 -53.66 -31.50
N VAL A 200 21.22 -54.64 -32.29
CA VAL A 200 21.62 -56.04 -32.10
C VAL A 200 23.12 -56.21 -32.32
N ARG A 201 23.69 -55.61 -33.37
CA ARG A 201 25.15 -55.66 -33.67
C ARG A 201 26.00 -54.98 -32.62
N MET A 202 25.51 -53.90 -32.01
CA MET A 202 26.19 -53.24 -30.88
C MET A 202 26.23 -54.16 -29.66
N LYS A 203 25.16 -54.91 -29.39
CA LYS A 203 25.02 -55.80 -28.22
C LYS A 203 25.58 -57.20 -28.39
N ASP A 204 25.64 -57.72 -29.61
CA ASP A 204 26.22 -59.03 -29.95
C ASP A 204 26.66 -59.06 -31.43
N ARG A 205 27.98 -59.06 -31.66
CA ARG A 205 28.56 -59.00 -33.00
C ARG A 205 28.58 -60.35 -33.74
N ARG A 206 28.27 -61.48 -33.10
CA ARG A 206 28.58 -62.83 -33.66
C ARG A 206 27.46 -63.89 -33.57
N SER A 207 26.34 -63.65 -32.88
CA SER A 207 25.36 -64.72 -32.59
C SER A 207 24.03 -64.72 -33.37
N PHE A 208 23.65 -63.65 -34.08
CA PHE A 208 22.33 -63.53 -34.73
C PHE A 208 22.43 -63.41 -36.26
N THR A 209 21.66 -64.22 -37.00
CA THR A 209 21.51 -64.09 -38.46
C THR A 209 20.58 -62.93 -38.82
N ASN A 210 20.69 -62.37 -40.03
CA ASN A 210 19.80 -61.30 -40.49
C ASN A 210 18.31 -61.72 -40.43
N GLU A 211 17.99 -62.97 -40.73
CA GLU A 211 16.64 -63.55 -40.62
C GLU A 211 16.14 -63.57 -39.17
N SER A 212 17.01 -63.95 -38.23
CA SER A 212 16.66 -63.93 -36.79
C SER A 212 16.40 -62.50 -36.29
N ILE A 213 17.11 -61.50 -36.82
CA ILE A 213 16.89 -60.09 -36.46
C ILE A 213 15.57 -59.57 -37.03
N THR A 214 15.19 -59.97 -38.24
CA THR A 214 13.89 -59.61 -38.82
C THR A 214 12.74 -60.18 -37.99
N ASP A 215 12.81 -61.46 -37.62
CA ASP A 215 11.80 -62.12 -36.75
C ASP A 215 11.68 -61.43 -35.37
N LEU A 216 12.82 -61.04 -34.77
CA LEU A 216 12.83 -60.27 -33.52
C LEU A 216 12.24 -58.86 -33.68
N HIS A 217 12.51 -58.20 -34.80
CA HIS A 217 11.97 -56.87 -35.10
C HIS A 217 10.44 -56.90 -35.29
N GLU A 218 9.94 -57.86 -36.10
CA GLU A 218 8.50 -58.04 -36.34
C GLU A 218 7.75 -58.36 -35.04
N LYS A 219 8.30 -59.24 -34.19
CA LYS A 219 7.70 -59.59 -32.89
C LYS A 219 7.67 -58.45 -31.88
N THR A 220 8.62 -57.53 -31.97
CA THR A 220 8.68 -56.38 -31.07
C THR A 220 7.94 -55.18 -31.63
N ASP A 221 7.47 -55.22 -32.87
CA ASP A 221 6.87 -54.10 -33.59
C ASP A 221 7.73 -52.81 -33.47
N GLY A 222 9.06 -52.98 -33.49
CA GLY A 222 10.02 -51.89 -33.29
C GLY A 222 10.09 -51.32 -31.86
N TRP A 223 9.55 -51.99 -30.85
CA TRP A 223 9.66 -51.62 -29.44
C TRP A 223 11.09 -51.81 -28.92
N ALA A 224 11.78 -50.70 -28.65
CA ALA A 224 13.19 -50.69 -28.29
C ALA A 224 13.53 -51.54 -27.06
N ALA A 225 12.77 -51.41 -25.97
CA ALA A 225 12.98 -52.24 -24.78
C ALA A 225 12.73 -53.72 -25.08
N GLY A 226 11.66 -54.07 -25.81
CA GLY A 226 11.37 -55.45 -26.20
C GLY A 226 12.46 -56.10 -27.03
N LEU A 227 13.02 -55.37 -28.01
CA LEU A 227 14.12 -55.87 -28.83
C LEU A 227 15.36 -56.15 -27.99
N VAL A 228 15.73 -55.21 -27.12
CA VAL A 228 16.88 -55.40 -26.22
C VAL A 228 16.66 -56.59 -25.29
N LEU A 229 15.44 -56.80 -24.82
CA LEU A 229 15.08 -57.92 -23.95
C LEU A 229 15.14 -59.27 -24.66
N MET A 230 14.55 -59.38 -25.84
CA MET A 230 14.56 -60.64 -26.59
C MET A 230 15.99 -61.04 -27.02
N VAL A 231 16.85 -60.07 -27.34
CA VAL A 231 18.27 -60.33 -27.62
C VAL A 231 18.98 -60.90 -26.39
N GLU A 232 18.71 -60.37 -25.20
CA GLU A 232 19.36 -60.83 -23.97
C GLU A 232 18.81 -62.20 -23.50
N ILE A 233 17.51 -62.47 -23.67
CA ILE A 233 16.91 -63.80 -23.45
C ILE A 233 17.55 -64.85 -24.37
N ALA A 234 17.74 -64.52 -25.65
CA ALA A 234 18.31 -65.44 -26.63
C ALA A 234 19.78 -65.82 -26.35
N LYS A 235 20.52 -65.00 -25.58
CA LYS A 235 21.89 -65.34 -25.12
C LYS A 235 21.92 -66.40 -24.02
N THR A 236 20.84 -66.58 -23.26
CA THR A 236 20.80 -67.47 -22.09
C THR A 236 20.64 -68.97 -22.36
N LYS A 237 20.80 -69.41 -23.62
CA LYS A 237 20.96 -70.80 -24.13
C LYS A 237 19.90 -71.86 -23.81
N ASP A 238 18.95 -71.65 -22.90
CA ASP A 238 18.10 -72.74 -22.37
C ASP A 238 16.59 -72.61 -22.64
N ILE A 239 16.16 -71.67 -23.49
CA ILE A 239 14.73 -71.44 -23.77
C ILE A 239 14.48 -71.65 -25.25
N GLY A 240 13.65 -72.65 -25.57
CA GLY A 240 13.21 -72.90 -26.92
C GLY A 240 12.53 -71.66 -27.49
N ARG A 241 12.97 -71.21 -28.68
CA ARG A 241 12.40 -70.10 -29.46
C ARG A 241 10.87 -70.16 -29.65
N HIS A 242 10.25 -71.31 -29.36
CA HIS A 242 8.81 -71.56 -29.43
C HIS A 242 8.01 -71.00 -28.25
N ILE A 243 8.54 -70.92 -27.02
CA ILE A 243 7.79 -70.44 -25.83
C ILE A 243 7.54 -68.91 -25.92
N LEU A 244 8.44 -68.19 -26.60
CA LEU A 244 8.34 -66.74 -26.79
C LEU A 244 7.36 -66.33 -27.92
N LYS A 245 6.67 -67.28 -28.56
CA LYS A 245 5.70 -66.99 -29.63
C LYS A 245 4.33 -66.54 -29.12
N GLU A 246 3.99 -66.82 -27.85
CA GLU A 246 2.62 -66.63 -27.32
C GLU A 246 2.52 -65.53 -26.24
N LEU A 247 3.64 -64.91 -25.85
CA LEU A 247 3.69 -63.95 -24.73
C LEU A 247 3.59 -62.50 -25.22
N THR A 248 2.81 -61.69 -24.51
CA THR A 248 2.72 -60.24 -24.69
C THR A 248 4.00 -59.51 -24.25
N PRO A 249 4.25 -58.25 -24.69
CA PRO A 249 5.38 -57.44 -24.25
C PRO A 249 5.54 -57.33 -22.72
N GLN A 250 4.43 -57.28 -21.98
CA GLN A 250 4.42 -57.24 -20.51
C GLN A 250 4.84 -58.60 -19.91
N GLU A 251 4.29 -59.70 -20.44
CA GLU A 251 4.62 -61.05 -19.99
C GLU A 251 6.08 -61.42 -20.32
N ILE A 252 6.61 -60.94 -21.45
CA ILE A 252 8.03 -61.07 -21.81
C ILE A 252 8.90 -60.32 -20.79
N PHE A 253 8.49 -59.12 -20.38
CA PHE A 253 9.19 -58.36 -19.36
C PHE A 253 9.18 -59.08 -18.01
N ASP A 254 8.01 -59.51 -17.54
CA ASP A 254 7.84 -60.18 -16.24
C ASP A 254 8.60 -61.51 -16.20
N TYR A 255 8.55 -62.27 -17.30
CA TYR A 255 9.33 -63.48 -17.48
C TYR A 255 10.84 -63.19 -17.38
N PHE A 256 11.34 -62.20 -18.11
CA PHE A 256 12.77 -61.88 -18.10
C PHE A 256 13.23 -61.30 -16.76
N ALA A 257 12.43 -60.42 -16.15
CA ALA A 257 12.71 -59.90 -14.82
C ALA A 257 12.83 -61.04 -13.80
N ASN A 258 11.96 -62.05 -13.90
CA ASN A 258 12.04 -63.27 -13.08
C ASN A 258 13.28 -64.12 -13.38
N GLU A 259 13.66 -64.29 -14.64
CA GLU A 259 14.85 -65.06 -15.04
C GLU A 259 16.16 -64.37 -14.62
N VAL A 260 16.28 -63.06 -14.85
CA VAL A 260 17.43 -62.26 -14.39
C VAL A 260 17.52 -62.35 -12.87
N PHE A 261 16.40 -62.19 -12.17
CA PHE A 261 16.37 -62.30 -10.72
C PHE A 261 16.83 -63.69 -10.27
N LYS A 262 16.29 -64.79 -10.81
CA LYS A 262 16.67 -66.17 -10.46
C LYS A 262 18.14 -66.51 -10.74
N LYS A 263 18.72 -65.99 -11.83
CA LYS A 263 20.11 -66.25 -12.23
C LYS A 263 21.14 -65.47 -11.43
N THR A 264 20.73 -64.42 -10.70
CA THR A 264 21.62 -63.72 -9.78
C THR A 264 21.82 -64.50 -8.48
N ASN A 265 22.99 -64.38 -7.86
CA ASN A 265 23.27 -65.04 -6.58
C ASN A 265 22.37 -64.48 -5.45
N LYS A 266 22.19 -65.23 -4.36
CA LYS A 266 21.32 -64.82 -3.23
C LYS A 266 21.68 -63.43 -2.69
N GLN A 267 22.97 -63.08 -2.63
CA GLN A 267 23.44 -61.78 -2.17
C GLN A 267 22.94 -60.63 -3.07
N THR A 268 23.00 -60.80 -4.40
CA THR A 268 22.51 -59.82 -5.38
C THR A 268 20.99 -59.76 -5.41
N GLN A 269 20.29 -60.89 -5.23
CA GLN A 269 18.83 -60.91 -5.09
C GLN A 269 18.39 -60.06 -3.88
N THR A 270 18.99 -60.28 -2.71
CA THR A 270 18.70 -59.47 -1.51
C THR A 270 19.06 -58.00 -1.73
N PHE A 271 20.18 -57.72 -2.41
CA PHE A 271 20.56 -56.37 -2.79
C PHE A 271 19.50 -55.68 -3.67
N LEU A 272 19.04 -56.33 -4.73
CA LEU A 272 18.02 -55.81 -5.65
C LEU A 272 16.69 -55.56 -4.93
N LEU A 273 16.23 -56.50 -4.10
CA LEU A 273 14.98 -56.35 -3.34
C LEU A 273 15.06 -55.19 -2.33
N LYS A 274 16.17 -55.04 -1.60
CA LYS A 274 16.34 -53.94 -0.65
C LYS A 274 16.47 -52.59 -1.34
N THR A 275 17.27 -52.51 -2.39
CA THR A 275 17.52 -51.24 -3.09
C THR A 275 16.35 -50.76 -3.95
N ALA A 276 15.38 -51.62 -4.28
CA ALA A 276 14.17 -51.23 -5.01
C ALA A 276 13.34 -50.17 -4.28
N PHE A 277 13.44 -50.09 -2.95
CA PHE A 277 12.80 -49.05 -2.15
C PHE A 277 13.38 -47.67 -2.40
N LEU A 278 14.62 -47.56 -2.87
CA LEU A 278 15.22 -46.30 -3.28
C LEU A 278 14.82 -46.02 -4.74
N PRO A 279 13.99 -44.99 -5.03
CA PRO A 279 13.64 -44.65 -6.41
C PRO A 279 14.89 -44.35 -7.24
N ARG A 280 15.91 -43.78 -6.59
CA ARG A 280 17.27 -43.62 -7.11
C ARG A 280 18.28 -43.82 -6.00
N MET A 281 19.46 -44.31 -6.36
CA MET A 281 20.49 -44.66 -5.39
C MET A 281 21.89 -44.31 -5.88
N THR A 282 22.72 -43.76 -5.00
CA THR A 282 24.17 -43.78 -5.16
C THR A 282 24.72 -45.10 -4.63
N PRO A 283 25.93 -45.53 -5.04
CA PRO A 283 26.59 -46.69 -4.42
C PRO A 283 26.64 -46.61 -2.90
N HIS A 284 26.86 -45.41 -2.35
CA HIS A 284 26.89 -45.19 -0.90
C HIS A 284 25.51 -45.39 -0.24
N MET A 285 24.42 -44.94 -0.88
CA MET A 285 23.07 -45.21 -0.39
C MET A 285 22.75 -46.71 -0.40
N ALA A 286 23.13 -47.40 -1.48
CA ALA A 286 22.90 -48.83 -1.62
C ALA A 286 23.74 -49.63 -0.61
N GLU A 287 25.00 -49.24 -0.38
CA GLU A 287 25.88 -49.82 0.63
C GLU A 287 25.31 -49.64 2.02
N LYS A 288 24.88 -48.41 2.35
CA LYS A 288 24.26 -48.12 3.64
C LYS A 288 23.03 -48.98 3.87
N LEU A 289 22.10 -49.07 2.90
CA LEU A 289 20.86 -49.86 3.03
C LEU A 289 21.09 -51.38 3.09
N THR A 290 22.07 -51.90 2.35
CA THR A 290 22.25 -53.35 2.16
C THR A 290 23.35 -53.96 3.03
N GLY A 291 24.29 -53.14 3.52
CA GLY A 291 25.53 -53.58 4.18
C GLY A 291 26.56 -54.19 3.22
N ALA A 292 26.37 -54.05 1.90
CA ALA A 292 27.23 -54.67 0.89
C ALA A 292 28.36 -53.72 0.46
N ASN A 293 29.60 -54.03 0.85
CA ASN A 293 30.80 -53.25 0.51
C ASN A 293 31.12 -53.22 -1.01
N ASN A 294 30.47 -54.07 -1.80
CA ASN A 294 30.62 -54.16 -3.26
C ASN A 294 29.45 -53.52 -4.04
N SER A 295 28.68 -52.63 -3.41
CA SER A 295 27.50 -51.97 -4.02
C SER A 295 27.81 -51.23 -5.32
N GLU A 296 28.96 -50.54 -5.41
CA GLU A 296 29.37 -49.86 -6.64
C GLU A 296 29.61 -50.84 -7.79
N GLN A 297 30.25 -51.97 -7.50
CA GLN A 297 30.52 -53.01 -8.48
C GLN A 297 29.23 -53.66 -8.96
N ILE A 298 28.30 -53.99 -8.04
CA ILE A 298 26.99 -54.54 -8.39
C ILE A 298 26.21 -53.57 -9.30
N LEU A 299 26.07 -52.29 -8.92
CA LEU A 299 25.32 -51.30 -9.72
C LEU A 299 25.99 -51.03 -11.07
N SER A 300 27.33 -50.94 -11.10
CA SER A 300 28.09 -50.84 -12.35
C SER A 300 27.87 -52.06 -13.25
N ASP A 301 27.88 -53.27 -12.69
CA ASP A 301 27.70 -54.51 -13.45
C ASP A 301 26.26 -54.67 -13.94
N LEU A 302 25.25 -54.29 -13.15
CA LEU A 302 23.85 -54.20 -13.57
C LEU A 302 23.68 -53.23 -14.74
N ASN A 303 24.32 -52.06 -14.67
CA ASN A 303 24.30 -51.06 -15.74
C ASN A 303 25.07 -51.55 -16.99
N LYS A 304 26.24 -52.16 -16.84
CA LYS A 304 27.06 -52.73 -17.95
C LYS A 304 26.35 -53.89 -18.65
N LYS A 305 25.65 -54.73 -17.89
CA LYS A 305 24.84 -55.85 -18.44
C LYS A 305 23.45 -55.39 -18.90
N HIS A 306 23.16 -54.08 -18.83
CA HIS A 306 21.88 -53.47 -19.22
C HIS A 306 20.66 -54.08 -18.51
N TYR A 307 20.82 -54.54 -17.27
CA TYR A 307 19.73 -55.06 -16.44
C TYR A 307 18.91 -53.91 -15.87
N PHE A 308 18.12 -53.28 -16.74
CA PHE A 308 17.10 -52.31 -16.36
C PHE A 308 17.58 -51.23 -15.39
N THR A 309 18.85 -50.83 -15.49
CA THR A 309 19.48 -49.88 -14.57
C THR A 309 20.11 -48.79 -15.40
N THR A 310 19.78 -47.54 -15.09
CA THR A 310 20.28 -46.36 -15.81
C THR A 310 21.19 -45.56 -14.90
N GLN A 311 22.27 -45.00 -15.45
CA GLN A 311 23.26 -44.20 -14.73
C GLN A 311 23.05 -42.69 -14.97
N TYR A 312 23.30 -41.90 -13.94
CA TYR A 312 23.35 -40.44 -13.94
C TYR A 312 24.71 -40.01 -13.37
N GLY A 313 25.35 -38.97 -13.89
CA GLY A 313 26.67 -38.55 -13.40
C GLY A 313 26.81 -37.04 -13.18
N TYR A 314 27.64 -36.66 -12.21
CA TYR A 314 27.86 -35.27 -11.79
C TYR A 314 29.23 -34.72 -12.18
N HIS A 315 29.32 -33.40 -12.38
CA HIS A 315 30.56 -32.64 -12.31
C HIS A 315 30.53 -31.76 -11.06
N VAL A 316 31.39 -32.06 -10.07
CA VAL A 316 31.59 -31.17 -8.92
C VAL A 316 32.56 -30.08 -9.36
N GLN A 317 32.06 -28.87 -9.64
CA GLN A 317 32.94 -27.70 -9.70
C GLN A 317 33.33 -27.32 -8.27
N SER A 318 34.62 -27.34 -8.00
CA SER A 318 35.19 -26.87 -6.75
C SER A 318 34.96 -25.36 -6.60
N ALA A 319 34.00 -24.97 -5.76
CA ALA A 319 33.85 -23.58 -5.35
C ALA A 319 34.87 -23.26 -4.25
N TYR A 320 35.95 -22.53 -4.57
CA TYR A 320 36.67 -21.69 -3.59
C TYR A 320 37.48 -20.57 -4.27
N LYS A 321 36.97 -19.34 -4.18
CA LYS A 321 37.64 -18.18 -3.57
C LYS A 321 36.72 -16.95 -3.64
N GLN A 322 36.17 -16.52 -2.50
CA GLN A 322 36.30 -15.15 -1.95
C GLN A 322 35.40 -14.96 -0.70
N GLN A 323 36.07 -14.56 0.41
CA GLN A 323 35.69 -13.63 1.50
C GLN A 323 34.30 -13.77 2.17
N GLY A 324 34.13 -13.85 3.50
CA GLY A 324 35.06 -13.75 4.62
C GLY A 324 34.37 -13.99 5.99
N THR A 325 35.22 -14.03 7.03
CA THR A 325 34.97 -13.80 8.47
C THR A 325 34.06 -14.75 9.27
N SER A 326 34.68 -15.70 9.99
CA SER A 326 34.34 -15.99 11.39
C SER A 326 35.60 -16.36 12.19
N LEU A 327 35.65 -15.86 13.42
CA LEU A 327 36.71 -16.03 14.40
C LEU A 327 37.11 -17.50 14.61
N GLN A 328 38.40 -17.80 14.44
CA GLN A 328 39.19 -18.79 15.21
C GLN A 328 40.62 -18.82 14.61
N ASP A 329 41.45 -17.83 14.97
CA ASP A 329 42.90 -17.88 14.76
C ASP A 329 43.58 -18.09 16.12
N SER A 330 44.03 -19.31 16.38
CA SER A 330 45.17 -19.57 17.27
C SER A 330 45.54 -21.05 17.20
N LEU A 331 46.52 -21.40 16.35
CA LEU A 331 47.62 -22.37 16.61
C LEU A 331 48.57 -22.44 15.38
N PRO A 332 49.89 -22.64 15.59
CA PRO A 332 50.92 -22.32 14.62
C PRO A 332 51.20 -23.41 13.58
N SER A 333 51.70 -22.92 12.45
CA SER A 333 52.16 -23.58 11.24
C SER A 333 53.15 -24.74 11.44
N GLY A 334 52.84 -25.90 10.85
CA GLY A 334 53.81 -26.96 10.59
C GLY A 334 53.18 -28.18 9.91
N VAL A 335 53.75 -28.60 8.77
CA VAL A 335 53.46 -29.82 7.99
C VAL A 335 52.28 -29.73 6.98
N ARG A 336 52.57 -29.16 5.80
CA ARG A 336 51.81 -29.45 4.57
C ARG A 336 52.08 -30.91 4.14
N LYS A 337 51.17 -31.83 4.46
CA LYS A 337 51.03 -33.08 3.69
C LYS A 337 50.21 -32.79 2.43
N LYS A 338 50.73 -33.19 1.27
CA LYS A 338 49.98 -33.28 0.01
C LYS A 338 48.80 -34.26 0.25
N GLU A 339 47.59 -33.73 0.40
CA GLU A 339 46.39 -34.54 0.19
C GLU A 339 46.07 -34.52 -1.31
N GLU A 340 46.35 -35.64 -1.97
CA GLU A 340 45.74 -35.99 -3.26
C GLU A 340 44.22 -36.03 -3.07
N LYS A 341 43.50 -35.05 -3.64
CA LYS A 341 42.04 -35.08 -3.67
C LYS A 341 41.58 -35.93 -4.86
N PRO A 342 40.84 -37.03 -4.65
CA PRO A 342 40.23 -37.74 -5.76
C PRO A 342 39.04 -36.93 -6.27
N HIS A 343 39.12 -36.46 -7.53
CA HIS A 343 37.96 -36.04 -8.30
C HIS A 343 37.12 -37.28 -8.64
N HIS A 344 36.28 -37.73 -7.72
CA HIS A 344 35.29 -38.77 -8.04
C HIS A 344 33.96 -38.09 -8.38
N ALA A 345 33.57 -38.19 -9.66
CA ALA A 345 32.21 -37.92 -10.07
C ALA A 345 31.31 -38.88 -9.29
N ILE A 346 30.42 -38.34 -8.45
CA ILE A 346 29.41 -39.17 -7.80
C ILE A 346 28.53 -39.76 -8.93
N LEU A 347 28.13 -41.02 -8.81
CA LEU A 347 27.29 -41.69 -9.80
C LEU A 347 25.98 -42.06 -9.10
N SER A 348 24.85 -41.80 -9.75
CA SER A 348 23.53 -42.23 -9.28
C SER A 348 22.94 -43.22 -10.27
N TYR A 349 22.18 -44.16 -9.77
CA TYR A 349 21.55 -45.23 -10.53
C TYR A 349 20.04 -45.25 -10.28
N GLN A 350 19.27 -45.65 -11.30
CA GLN A 350 17.83 -45.82 -11.22
C GLN A 350 17.41 -47.11 -11.92
N TYR A 351 16.53 -47.88 -11.29
CA TYR A 351 15.89 -49.02 -11.94
C TYR A 351 14.80 -48.55 -12.91
N HIS A 352 14.66 -49.27 -14.02
CA HIS A 352 13.55 -49.11 -14.94
C HIS A 352 12.23 -49.28 -14.17
N PRO A 353 11.20 -48.45 -14.40
CA PRO A 353 9.96 -48.48 -13.61
C PRO A 353 9.34 -49.87 -13.48
N LEU A 354 9.19 -50.59 -14.59
CA LEU A 354 8.64 -51.95 -14.59
C LEU A 354 9.50 -52.94 -13.78
N PHE A 355 10.84 -52.78 -13.80
CA PHE A 355 11.74 -53.66 -13.05
C PHE A 355 11.67 -53.36 -11.55
N ARG A 356 11.62 -52.06 -11.20
CA ARG A 356 11.45 -51.63 -9.81
C ARG A 356 10.13 -52.14 -9.24
N GLU A 357 9.04 -52.04 -9.99
CA GLU A 357 7.72 -52.52 -9.57
C GLU A 357 7.72 -54.04 -9.35
N PHE A 358 8.31 -54.80 -10.29
CA PHE A 358 8.54 -56.23 -10.12
C PHE A 358 9.34 -56.54 -8.83
N LEU A 359 10.44 -55.83 -8.57
CA LEU A 359 11.26 -56.03 -7.37
C LEU A 359 10.50 -55.67 -6.09
N LEU A 360 9.73 -54.58 -6.08
CA LEU A 360 8.92 -54.17 -4.93
C LEU A 360 7.82 -55.18 -4.62
N SER A 361 7.10 -55.66 -5.65
CA SER A 361 6.10 -56.72 -5.51
C SER A 361 6.72 -57.99 -4.92
N ARG A 362 7.89 -58.38 -5.43
CA ARG A 362 8.61 -59.55 -4.92
C ARG A 362 9.16 -59.34 -3.52
N ALA A 363 9.64 -58.14 -3.17
CA ALA A 363 10.13 -57.81 -1.84
C ALA A 363 9.03 -57.97 -0.79
N ARG A 364 7.81 -57.49 -1.09
CA ARG A 364 6.61 -57.65 -0.24
C ARG A 364 6.26 -59.12 0.02
N ASN A 365 6.51 -60.00 -0.96
CA ASN A 365 6.26 -61.44 -0.83
C ASN A 365 7.44 -62.22 -0.22
N SER A 366 8.65 -61.66 -0.22
CA SER A 366 9.88 -62.39 0.16
C SER A 366 10.36 -62.07 1.58
N PHE A 367 10.10 -60.86 2.08
CA PHE A 367 10.44 -60.49 3.46
C PHE A 367 9.19 -60.62 4.36
N ASN A 368 9.40 -60.99 5.62
CA ASN A 368 8.32 -60.90 6.61
C ASN A 368 7.97 -59.42 6.86
N PRO A 369 6.76 -59.10 7.37
CA PRO A 369 6.32 -57.72 7.55
C PRO A 369 7.28 -56.87 8.40
N GLU A 370 7.82 -57.41 9.49
CA GLU A 370 8.73 -56.67 10.38
C GLU A 370 10.05 -56.29 9.70
N ASN A 371 10.70 -57.22 8.99
CA ASN A 371 11.94 -56.91 8.27
C ASN A 371 11.67 -55.97 7.08
N LEU A 372 10.52 -56.10 6.43
CA LEU A 372 10.12 -55.23 5.32
C LEU A 372 10.00 -53.78 5.80
N SER A 373 9.25 -53.55 6.88
CA SER A 373 9.11 -52.22 7.48
C SER A 373 10.45 -51.66 7.99
N GLN A 374 11.34 -52.49 8.55
CA GLN A 374 12.69 -52.05 8.94
C GLN A 374 13.53 -51.59 7.74
N ILE A 375 13.46 -52.31 6.61
CA ILE A 375 14.13 -51.93 5.36
C ILE A 375 13.54 -50.61 4.82
N GLN A 376 12.21 -50.47 4.84
CA GLN A 376 11.52 -49.27 4.38
C GLN A 376 11.89 -48.03 5.21
N ARG A 377 11.90 -48.14 6.56
CA ARG A 377 12.38 -47.07 7.45
C ARG A 377 13.79 -46.66 7.14
N TYR A 378 14.70 -47.63 7.01
CA TYR A 378 16.10 -47.32 6.76
C TYR A 378 16.30 -46.71 5.36
N ALA A 379 15.50 -47.13 4.37
CA ALA A 379 15.47 -46.48 3.06
C ALA A 379 14.99 -45.03 3.18
N ALA A 380 13.94 -44.75 3.94
CA ALA A 380 13.44 -43.39 4.17
C ALA A 380 14.48 -42.47 4.85
N GLU A 381 15.18 -42.94 5.88
CA GLU A 381 16.27 -42.19 6.53
C GLU A 381 17.41 -41.84 5.54
N ILE A 382 17.75 -42.78 4.66
CA ILE A 382 18.78 -42.56 3.63
C ILE A 382 18.32 -41.54 2.60
N LEU A 383 17.04 -41.56 2.22
CA LEU A 383 16.44 -40.59 1.30
C LEU A 383 16.38 -39.19 1.91
N GLU A 384 15.94 -39.06 3.16
CA GLU A 384 15.93 -37.79 3.90
C GLU A 384 17.34 -37.19 3.96
N ALA A 385 18.34 -37.98 4.39
CA ALA A 385 19.73 -37.52 4.46
C ALA A 385 20.33 -37.13 3.11
N SER A 386 19.76 -37.63 2.01
CA SER A 386 20.16 -37.31 0.64
C SER A 386 19.41 -36.11 0.06
N GLY A 387 18.42 -35.56 0.77
CA GLY A 387 17.56 -34.45 0.34
C GLY A 387 16.38 -34.87 -0.54
N MET A 388 16.04 -36.17 -0.60
CA MET A 388 14.87 -36.70 -1.32
C MET A 388 13.73 -36.92 -0.31
N ILE A 389 13.18 -35.82 0.18
CA ILE A 389 12.27 -35.80 1.33
C ILE A 389 10.90 -36.38 0.95
N GLU A 390 10.42 -36.08 -0.26
CA GLU A 390 9.11 -36.52 -0.75
C GLU A 390 9.09 -38.04 -0.95
N ASP A 391 10.16 -38.60 -1.51
CA ASP A 391 10.31 -40.05 -1.65
C ASP A 391 10.36 -40.75 -0.28
N ALA A 392 11.02 -40.13 0.71
CA ALA A 392 11.03 -40.63 2.08
C ALA A 392 9.61 -40.63 2.69
N ALA A 393 8.86 -39.53 2.51
CA ALA A 393 7.49 -39.40 3.01
C ALA A 393 6.55 -40.44 2.39
N VAL A 394 6.66 -40.70 1.08
CA VAL A 394 5.87 -41.73 0.38
C VAL A 394 6.14 -43.12 0.97
N ILE A 395 7.42 -43.48 1.19
CA ILE A 395 7.76 -44.79 1.77
C ILE A 395 7.17 -44.96 3.17
N LEU A 396 7.30 -43.94 4.03
CA LEU A 396 6.80 -43.98 5.41
C LEU A 396 5.27 -44.05 5.46
N ARG A 397 4.59 -43.28 4.61
CA ARG A 397 3.13 -43.30 4.48
C ARG A 397 2.62 -44.65 3.98
N ASP A 398 3.23 -45.19 2.93
CA ASP A 398 2.80 -46.45 2.33
C ASP A 398 3.08 -47.65 3.26
N ASP A 399 4.11 -47.59 4.10
CA ASP A 399 4.40 -48.56 5.18
C ASP A 399 3.54 -48.33 6.45
N LYS A 400 2.77 -47.23 6.51
CA LYS A 400 2.02 -46.78 7.69
C LYS A 400 2.93 -46.57 8.93
N ASP A 401 4.19 -46.23 8.73
CA ASP A 401 5.08 -45.80 9.81
C ASP A 401 4.85 -44.32 10.14
N TRP A 402 3.79 -44.09 10.92
CA TRP A 402 3.37 -42.75 11.29
C TRP A 402 4.39 -42.02 12.17
N ASN A 403 5.17 -42.73 12.99
CA ASN A 403 6.20 -42.11 13.83
C ASN A 403 7.36 -41.59 12.98
N GLY A 404 7.80 -42.39 12.01
CA GLY A 404 8.81 -41.95 11.04
C GLY A 404 8.34 -40.75 10.24
N LEU A 405 7.09 -40.79 9.74
CA LEU A 405 6.52 -39.68 8.97
C LEU A 405 6.38 -38.39 9.81
N ALA A 406 5.98 -38.52 11.08
CA ALA A 406 5.88 -37.38 12.00
C ALA A 406 7.26 -36.72 12.21
N ASN A 407 8.30 -37.51 12.49
CA ASN A 407 9.67 -36.99 12.64
C ASN A 407 10.16 -36.28 11.38
N LEU A 408 9.90 -36.85 10.21
CA LEU A 408 10.23 -36.23 8.92
C LEU A 408 9.54 -34.87 8.75
N ILE A 409 8.24 -34.80 9.05
CA ILE A 409 7.46 -33.55 9.02
C ILE A 409 8.08 -32.52 9.96
N LEU A 410 8.36 -32.87 11.23
CA LEU A 410 8.90 -31.93 12.20
C LEU A 410 10.26 -31.36 11.79
N ASN A 411 11.10 -32.16 11.13
CA ASN A 411 12.41 -31.71 10.64
C ASN A 411 12.31 -30.79 9.42
N GLN A 412 11.28 -30.93 8.60
CA GLN A 412 11.22 -30.31 7.27
C GLN A 412 10.14 -29.23 7.12
N ALA A 413 9.12 -29.22 7.97
CA ALA A 413 7.93 -28.38 7.82
C ALA A 413 8.26 -26.87 7.75
N ALA A 414 9.14 -26.36 8.62
CA ALA A 414 9.53 -24.95 8.60
C ALA A 414 10.20 -24.54 7.28
N SER A 415 11.08 -25.40 6.75
CA SER A 415 11.78 -25.19 5.49
C SER A 415 10.82 -25.26 4.30
N MET A 416 9.93 -26.24 4.28
CA MET A 416 8.92 -26.40 3.23
C MET A 416 7.91 -25.25 3.20
N SER A 417 7.45 -24.81 4.38
CA SER A 417 6.51 -23.69 4.49
C SER A 417 7.12 -22.38 3.98
N ALA A 418 8.38 -22.11 4.34
CA ALA A 418 9.13 -20.96 3.81
C ALA A 418 9.38 -21.02 2.29
N GLN A 419 9.32 -22.22 1.69
CA GLN A 419 9.41 -22.43 0.24
C GLN A 419 8.04 -22.36 -0.46
N GLY A 420 6.95 -22.11 0.28
CA GLY A 420 5.59 -22.10 -0.26
C GLY A 420 4.97 -23.48 -0.47
N ARG A 421 5.65 -24.56 -0.07
CA ARG A 421 5.28 -25.97 -0.34
C ARG A 421 4.27 -26.52 0.67
N ASN A 422 3.30 -25.69 1.04
CA ASN A 422 2.35 -25.98 2.11
C ASN A 422 1.30 -27.03 1.71
N LYS A 423 0.95 -27.13 0.42
CA LYS A 423 -0.02 -28.13 -0.07
C LYS A 423 0.56 -29.54 0.00
N THR A 424 1.82 -29.72 -0.42
CA THR A 424 2.52 -31.02 -0.24
C THR A 424 2.60 -31.41 1.25
N LEU A 425 2.89 -30.44 2.12
CA LEU A 425 2.96 -30.69 3.57
C LEU A 425 1.59 -31.03 4.16
N GLU A 426 0.52 -30.35 3.73
CA GLU A 426 -0.85 -30.65 4.11
C GLU A 426 -1.26 -32.07 3.68
N GLU A 427 -0.93 -32.50 2.46
CA GLU A 427 -1.21 -33.85 2.00
C GLU A 427 -0.55 -34.92 2.89
N TRP A 428 0.67 -34.65 3.38
CA TRP A 428 1.34 -35.56 4.31
C TRP A 428 0.63 -35.60 5.66
N LEU A 429 0.23 -34.45 6.19
CA LEU A 429 -0.49 -34.33 7.46
C LEU A 429 -1.88 -34.99 7.41
N LEU A 430 -2.61 -34.82 6.31
CA LEU A 430 -3.94 -35.41 6.11
C LEU A 430 -3.89 -36.93 5.86
N SER A 431 -2.71 -37.49 5.58
CA SER A 431 -2.55 -38.94 5.41
C SER A 431 -2.57 -39.71 6.74
N PHE A 432 -2.38 -39.05 7.87
CA PHE A 432 -2.42 -39.67 9.19
C PHE A 432 -3.84 -40.13 9.57
N PRO A 433 -3.98 -41.19 10.38
CA PRO A 433 -5.24 -41.50 11.04
C PRO A 433 -5.72 -40.31 11.86
N ARG A 434 -7.01 -39.97 11.79
CA ARG A 434 -7.59 -38.77 12.45
C ARG A 434 -7.22 -38.69 13.93
N ASP A 435 -7.37 -39.78 14.66
CA ASP A 435 -7.05 -39.82 16.10
C ASP A 435 -5.58 -39.49 16.38
N MET A 436 -4.64 -39.89 15.53
CA MET A 436 -3.22 -39.61 15.74
C MET A 436 -2.88 -38.15 15.41
N LEU A 437 -3.43 -37.64 14.31
CA LEU A 437 -3.29 -36.25 13.93
C LEU A 437 -3.85 -35.32 15.02
N GLU A 438 -5.05 -35.62 15.53
CA GLU A 438 -5.73 -34.84 16.54
C GLU A 438 -5.08 -34.89 17.92
N ASN A 439 -4.29 -35.92 18.24
CA ASN A 439 -3.62 -36.05 19.54
C ASN A 439 -2.13 -35.67 19.52
N THR A 440 -1.60 -35.22 18.37
CA THR A 440 -0.19 -34.82 18.24
C THR A 440 -0.11 -33.30 17.98
N PRO A 441 0.22 -32.48 19.00
CA PRO A 441 0.03 -31.03 18.91
C PRO A 441 0.90 -30.35 17.86
N TRP A 442 2.13 -30.82 17.64
CA TRP A 442 2.99 -30.28 16.58
C TRP A 442 2.48 -30.58 15.17
N LEU A 443 1.78 -31.71 14.95
CA LEU A 443 1.16 -32.00 13.66
C LEU A 443 -0.06 -31.10 13.42
N LEU A 444 -0.89 -30.90 14.44
CA LEU A 444 -2.00 -29.92 14.39
C LEU A 444 -1.50 -28.51 14.12
N TYR A 445 -0.44 -28.09 14.80
CA TYR A 445 0.17 -26.78 14.58
C TYR A 445 0.60 -26.61 13.13
N TRP A 446 1.34 -27.56 12.55
CA TRP A 446 1.77 -27.45 11.16
C TRP A 446 0.61 -27.54 10.16
N LEU A 447 -0.45 -28.30 10.47
CA LEU A 447 -1.67 -28.29 9.67
C LEU A 447 -2.34 -26.91 9.69
N GLY A 448 -2.40 -26.28 10.87
CA GLY A 448 -2.83 -24.90 11.02
C GLY A 448 -2.00 -23.95 10.15
N VAL A 449 -0.67 -24.05 10.20
CA VAL A 449 0.24 -23.24 9.37
C VAL A 449 -0.01 -23.44 7.87
N CYS A 450 -0.23 -24.69 7.43
CA CYS A 450 -0.50 -24.98 6.02
C CYS A 450 -1.83 -24.39 5.56
N ARG A 451 -2.89 -24.51 6.37
CA ARG A 451 -4.24 -24.04 6.02
C ARG A 451 -4.43 -22.55 6.17
N PHE A 452 -3.67 -21.91 7.07
CA PHE A 452 -3.74 -20.49 7.38
C PHE A 452 -3.69 -19.59 6.15
N LEU A 453 -2.84 -19.92 5.17
CA LEU A 453 -2.63 -19.07 4.00
C LEU A 453 -3.40 -19.51 2.74
N TYR A 454 -4.03 -20.70 2.72
CA TYR A 454 -4.59 -21.29 1.48
C TYR A 454 -6.09 -21.60 1.51
N ASN A 455 -6.65 -22.01 2.64
CA ASN A 455 -8.01 -22.57 2.66
C ASN A 455 -9.02 -21.72 3.44
N ASN A 456 -8.67 -21.22 4.63
CA ASN A 456 -9.50 -20.29 5.43
C ASN A 456 -8.76 -19.91 6.73
N PRO A 457 -8.39 -18.63 6.97
CA PRO A 457 -7.74 -18.22 8.22
C PRO A 457 -8.55 -18.58 9.48
N ALA A 458 -9.89 -18.50 9.42
CA ALA A 458 -10.75 -18.83 10.56
C ALA A 458 -10.72 -20.33 10.90
N GLU A 459 -10.70 -21.20 9.89
CA GLU A 459 -10.57 -22.65 10.11
C GLU A 459 -9.21 -22.98 10.71
N SER A 460 -8.15 -22.32 10.23
CA SER A 460 -6.78 -22.51 10.73
C SER A 460 -6.64 -22.24 12.23
N ARG A 461 -7.39 -21.25 12.74
CA ARG A 461 -7.44 -20.88 14.17
C ARG A 461 -7.85 -22.05 15.05
N THR A 462 -8.83 -22.85 14.61
CA THR A 462 -9.30 -24.00 15.39
C THR A 462 -8.21 -25.05 15.60
N TYR A 463 -7.29 -25.22 14.65
CA TYR A 463 -6.13 -26.10 14.81
C TYR A 463 -5.10 -25.52 15.77
N PHE A 464 -4.85 -24.20 15.72
CA PHE A 464 -3.96 -23.53 16.66
C PHE A 464 -4.48 -23.56 18.09
N ASP A 465 -5.78 -23.34 18.32
CA ASP A 465 -6.39 -23.39 19.64
C ASP A 465 -6.33 -24.81 20.23
N LYS A 466 -6.60 -25.85 19.43
CA LYS A 466 -6.43 -27.25 19.85
C LYS A 466 -4.97 -27.58 20.19
N ALA A 467 -4.04 -27.17 19.33
CA ALA A 467 -2.61 -27.37 19.56
C ALA A 467 -2.15 -26.63 20.82
N PHE A 468 -2.63 -25.41 21.05
CA PHE A 468 -2.34 -24.59 22.23
C PHE A 468 -2.70 -25.32 23.53
N GLU A 469 -3.93 -25.83 23.65
CA GLU A 469 -4.38 -26.53 24.86
C GLU A 469 -3.58 -27.81 25.11
N GLN A 470 -3.26 -28.56 24.06
CA GLN A 470 -2.44 -29.76 24.18
C GLN A 470 -0.99 -29.45 24.58
N PHE A 471 -0.37 -28.42 24.01
CA PHE A 471 0.97 -27.98 24.42
C PHE A 471 0.99 -27.50 25.86
N ARG A 472 -0.06 -26.76 26.29
CA ARG A 472 -0.22 -26.30 27.66
C ARG A 472 -0.30 -27.50 28.62
N ALA A 473 -1.09 -28.51 28.28
CA ALA A 473 -1.21 -29.74 29.07
C ALA A 473 0.10 -30.54 29.14
N GLN A 474 0.91 -30.52 28.07
CA GLN A 474 2.21 -31.21 27.99
C GLN A 474 3.38 -30.39 28.59
N GLY A 475 3.16 -29.11 28.91
CA GLY A 475 4.22 -28.21 29.39
C GLY A 475 5.23 -27.76 28.31
N ASP A 476 4.92 -27.95 27.01
CA ASP A 476 5.76 -27.46 25.90
C ASP A 476 5.44 -25.99 25.60
N PHE A 477 6.07 -25.10 26.36
CA PHE A 477 5.85 -23.66 26.21
C PHE A 477 6.31 -23.08 24.87
N THR A 478 7.18 -23.78 24.11
CA THR A 478 7.54 -23.32 22.76
C THR A 478 6.32 -23.44 21.85
N GLY A 479 5.65 -24.60 21.89
CA GLY A 479 4.41 -24.83 21.18
C GLY A 479 3.27 -23.91 21.64
N VAL A 480 3.12 -23.71 22.96
CA VAL A 480 2.12 -22.76 23.51
C VAL A 480 2.25 -21.37 22.90
N TRP A 481 3.45 -20.80 22.95
CA TRP A 481 3.70 -19.45 22.45
C TRP A 481 3.53 -19.33 20.94
N LEU A 482 3.99 -20.31 20.17
CA LEU A 482 3.86 -20.30 18.72
C LEU A 482 2.41 -20.47 18.28
N SER A 483 1.66 -21.40 18.88
CA SER A 483 0.23 -21.57 18.59
C SER A 483 -0.57 -20.31 18.95
N TRP A 484 -0.29 -19.68 20.08
CA TRP A 484 -0.91 -18.41 20.46
C TRP A 484 -0.61 -17.31 19.43
N ALA A 485 0.66 -17.16 19.02
CA ALA A 485 1.05 -16.14 18.04
C ALA A 485 0.40 -16.36 16.68
N TYR A 486 0.37 -17.60 16.17
CA TYR A 486 -0.30 -17.90 14.91
C TYR A 486 -1.82 -17.74 14.99
N ALA A 487 -2.45 -18.11 16.11
CA ALA A 487 -3.88 -17.88 16.33
C ALA A 487 -4.20 -16.38 16.25
N VAL A 488 -3.38 -15.52 16.85
CA VAL A 488 -3.49 -14.06 16.71
C VAL A 488 -3.27 -13.59 15.27
N ASP A 489 -2.26 -14.13 14.58
CA ASP A 489 -1.99 -13.78 13.18
C ASP A 489 -3.15 -14.12 12.24
N THR A 490 -4.00 -15.13 12.56
CA THR A 490 -5.19 -15.42 11.73
C THR A 490 -6.13 -14.22 11.55
N PHE A 491 -6.29 -13.41 12.60
CA PHE A 491 -7.16 -12.23 12.57
C PHE A 491 -6.60 -11.10 11.68
N PHE A 492 -5.26 -11.04 11.52
CA PHE A 492 -4.62 -10.13 10.57
C PHE A 492 -5.10 -10.39 9.14
N HIS A 493 -5.30 -11.65 8.76
CA HIS A 493 -5.65 -11.98 7.38
C HIS A 493 -7.16 -11.90 7.12
N GLU A 494 -7.96 -12.20 8.15
CA GLU A 494 -9.43 -12.19 8.06
C GLU A 494 -10.02 -10.77 8.05
N PHE A 495 -9.50 -9.85 8.88
CA PHE A 495 -10.07 -8.50 9.09
C PHE A 495 -11.61 -8.52 9.28
N ASP A 496 -12.13 -9.51 10.02
CA ASP A 496 -13.53 -9.62 10.42
C ASP A 496 -13.69 -9.19 11.90
N ASN A 497 -14.16 -10.06 12.79
CA ASN A 497 -14.43 -9.69 14.19
C ASN A 497 -13.17 -9.68 15.06
N PHE A 498 -12.79 -8.52 15.60
CA PHE A 498 -11.64 -8.40 16.52
C PHE A 498 -11.94 -8.72 17.99
N SER A 499 -13.20 -8.89 18.38
CA SER A 499 -13.60 -9.18 19.78
C SER A 499 -12.84 -10.35 20.44
N PRO A 500 -12.55 -11.46 19.74
CA PRO A 500 -11.85 -12.59 20.34
C PRO A 500 -10.45 -12.28 20.87
N PHE A 501 -9.81 -11.20 20.42
CA PHE A 501 -8.51 -10.75 20.94
C PHE A 501 -8.54 -10.46 22.45
N ASP A 502 -9.67 -10.10 23.04
CA ASP A 502 -9.76 -9.86 24.50
C ASP A 502 -9.37 -11.12 25.29
N SER A 503 -9.81 -12.30 24.82
CA SER A 503 -9.43 -13.58 25.41
C SER A 503 -7.95 -13.89 25.21
N TYR A 504 -7.40 -13.65 24.01
CA TYR A 504 -5.97 -13.88 23.74
C TYR A 504 -5.07 -12.94 24.54
N ILE A 505 -5.51 -11.69 24.80
CA ILE A 505 -4.82 -10.74 25.67
C ILE A 505 -4.74 -11.28 27.10
N GLN A 506 -5.85 -11.75 27.65
CA GLN A 506 -5.88 -12.35 28.99
C GLN A 506 -5.00 -13.60 29.06
N ILE A 507 -5.07 -14.49 28.06
CA ILE A 507 -4.22 -15.68 27.97
C ILE A 507 -2.73 -15.28 27.97
N PHE A 508 -2.35 -14.25 27.24
CA PHE A 508 -0.97 -13.74 27.25
C PHE A 508 -0.53 -13.31 28.65
N GLU A 509 -1.38 -12.60 29.39
CA GLU A 509 -1.10 -12.13 30.75
C GLU A 509 -0.92 -13.29 31.73
N GLU A 510 -1.74 -14.34 31.62
CA GLU A 510 -1.58 -15.57 32.40
C GLU A 510 -0.26 -16.28 32.07
N LEU A 511 0.09 -16.39 30.79
CA LEU A 511 1.30 -17.10 30.35
C LEU A 511 2.58 -16.38 30.76
N ILE A 512 2.64 -15.05 30.63
CA ILE A 512 3.83 -14.27 30.98
C ILE A 512 4.08 -14.25 32.49
N GLN A 513 3.01 -14.29 33.31
CA GLN A 513 3.12 -14.44 34.76
C GLN A 513 3.65 -15.82 35.17
N GLN A 514 3.21 -16.88 34.49
CA GLN A 514 3.70 -18.25 34.75
C GLN A 514 5.15 -18.44 34.30
N ARG A 515 5.54 -17.85 33.16
CA ARG A 515 6.89 -17.98 32.60
C ARG A 515 7.33 -16.69 31.89
N PRO A 516 8.11 -15.83 32.56
CA PRO A 516 8.52 -14.53 32.01
C PRO A 516 9.65 -14.61 30.97
N VAL A 517 10.18 -15.81 30.69
CA VAL A 517 11.30 -16.02 29.77
C VAL A 517 10.83 -16.68 28.48
N PHE A 518 11.13 -16.04 27.35
CA PHE A 518 10.81 -16.55 26.02
C PHE A 518 11.83 -17.60 25.54
N PRO A 519 11.43 -18.57 24.72
CA PRO A 519 12.33 -19.64 24.25
C PRO A 519 13.50 -19.16 23.39
N SER A 520 13.31 -18.13 22.56
CA SER A 520 14.37 -17.52 21.75
C SER A 520 14.07 -16.04 21.46
N PRO A 521 15.07 -15.22 21.05
CA PRO A 521 14.84 -13.82 20.65
C PRO A 521 13.89 -13.66 19.45
N GLU A 522 13.90 -14.60 18.51
CA GLU A 522 13.01 -14.60 17.35
C GLU A 522 11.55 -14.84 17.77
N ILE A 523 11.34 -15.81 18.65
CA ILE A 523 10.03 -16.13 19.22
C ILE A 523 9.54 -14.96 20.08
N GLU A 524 10.40 -14.39 20.92
CA GLU A 524 10.12 -13.19 21.71
C GLU A 524 9.60 -12.06 20.81
N PHE A 525 10.32 -11.74 19.73
CA PHE A 525 9.91 -10.64 18.86
C PHE A 525 8.55 -10.89 18.20
N ARG A 526 8.28 -12.13 17.77
CA ARG A 526 6.99 -12.49 17.21
C ARG A 526 5.86 -12.32 18.21
N ILE A 527 6.00 -12.89 19.40
CA ILE A 527 4.97 -12.80 20.45
C ILE A 527 4.70 -11.34 20.81
N ILE A 528 5.76 -10.54 21.02
CA ILE A 528 5.63 -9.12 21.37
C ILE A 528 4.94 -8.34 20.25
N SER A 529 5.26 -8.67 18.99
CA SER A 529 4.58 -8.08 17.83
C SER A 529 3.09 -8.38 17.84
N CYS A 530 2.70 -9.65 17.99
CA CYS A 530 1.30 -10.07 18.07
C CYS A 530 0.58 -9.41 19.26
N ARG A 531 1.20 -9.37 20.46
CA ARG A 531 0.66 -8.70 21.65
C ARG A 531 0.39 -7.23 21.39
N PHE A 532 1.36 -6.51 20.83
CA PHE A 532 1.21 -5.10 20.50
C PHE A 532 0.07 -4.87 19.49
N ILE A 533 -0.02 -5.68 18.44
CA ILE A 533 -1.08 -5.57 17.42
C ILE A 533 -2.47 -5.80 18.04
N CYS A 534 -2.64 -6.83 18.89
CA CYS A 534 -3.89 -7.06 19.62
C CYS A 534 -4.30 -5.85 20.47
N MET A 535 -3.36 -5.32 21.25
CA MET A 535 -3.61 -4.12 22.09
C MET A 535 -4.00 -2.92 21.23
N MET A 536 -3.27 -2.67 20.15
CA MET A 536 -3.53 -1.53 19.29
C MET A 536 -4.93 -1.57 18.67
N LEU A 537 -5.43 -2.75 18.30
CA LEU A 537 -6.75 -2.91 17.70
C LEU A 537 -7.90 -2.93 18.73
N ARG A 538 -7.67 -3.48 19.94
CA ARG A 538 -8.73 -3.69 20.96
C ARG A 538 -8.64 -2.85 22.22
N GLN A 539 -7.44 -2.63 22.75
CA GLN A 539 -7.19 -1.93 24.02
C GLN A 539 -6.16 -0.79 23.85
N PRO A 540 -6.40 0.19 22.95
CA PRO A 540 -5.51 1.32 22.72
C PRO A 540 -5.30 2.22 23.95
N ASP A 541 -6.19 2.17 24.94
CA ASP A 541 -6.10 2.92 26.19
C ASP A 541 -5.20 2.28 27.26
N HIS A 542 -4.88 0.99 27.07
CA HIS A 542 -4.15 0.16 28.01
C HIS A 542 -2.85 0.85 28.47
N SER A 543 -2.62 0.88 29.78
CA SER A 543 -1.53 1.62 30.42
C SER A 543 -0.15 1.29 29.83
N GLU A 544 0.07 0.03 29.50
CA GLU A 544 1.34 -0.48 28.95
C GLU A 544 1.51 -0.36 27.43
N ILE A 545 0.54 0.10 26.65
CA ILE A 545 0.66 0.08 25.17
C ILE A 545 1.90 0.84 24.68
N LYS A 546 2.25 1.95 25.35
CA LYS A 546 3.46 2.75 25.05
C LYS A 546 4.73 1.96 25.31
N LEU A 547 4.79 1.22 26.42
CA LEU A 547 5.91 0.36 26.77
C LEU A 547 6.12 -0.73 25.71
N TRP A 548 5.03 -1.37 25.27
CA TRP A 548 5.08 -2.40 24.23
C TRP A 548 5.46 -1.82 22.86
N ALA A 549 4.95 -0.64 22.50
CA ALA A 549 5.36 0.07 21.28
C ALA A 549 6.87 0.40 21.27
N GLU A 550 7.43 0.84 22.40
CA GLU A 550 8.86 1.12 22.54
C GLU A 550 9.71 -0.16 22.47
N ARG A 551 9.24 -1.25 23.10
CA ARG A 551 9.90 -2.56 23.02
C ARG A 551 9.91 -3.11 21.60
N VAL A 552 8.78 -3.00 20.88
CA VAL A 552 8.70 -3.32 19.45
C VAL A 552 9.70 -2.49 18.65
N PHE A 553 9.72 -1.16 18.84
CA PHE A 553 10.65 -0.28 18.12
C PHE A 553 12.12 -0.65 18.34
N ALA A 554 12.49 -1.02 19.57
CA ALA A 554 13.84 -1.48 19.90
C ALA A 554 14.18 -2.83 19.23
N LEU A 555 13.24 -3.78 19.23
CA LEU A 555 13.43 -5.10 18.63
C LEU A 555 13.48 -5.04 17.10
N LEU A 556 12.72 -4.13 16.47
CA LEU A 556 12.78 -3.89 15.02
C LEU A 556 14.21 -3.62 14.54
N GLN A 557 15.06 -2.97 15.35
CA GLN A 557 16.44 -2.69 14.98
C GLN A 557 17.36 -3.92 15.04
N LYS A 558 17.04 -4.90 15.89
CA LYS A 558 17.85 -6.11 16.14
C LYS A 558 17.35 -7.35 15.40
N CYS A 559 16.13 -7.31 14.86
CA CYS A 559 15.50 -8.45 14.20
C CYS A 559 16.26 -8.86 12.92
N SER A 560 16.57 -10.15 12.82
CA SER A 560 17.18 -10.81 11.66
C SER A 560 16.15 -11.17 10.58
N ASP A 561 14.90 -11.44 10.96
CA ASP A 561 13.79 -11.66 10.03
C ASP A 561 13.27 -10.34 9.47
N VAL A 562 13.60 -10.09 8.20
CA VAL A 562 13.19 -8.89 7.49
C VAL A 562 11.68 -8.82 7.34
N ASN A 563 10.99 -9.92 7.07
CA ASN A 563 9.55 -9.89 6.77
C ASN A 563 8.73 -9.59 8.02
N LEU A 564 9.03 -10.27 9.14
CA LEU A 564 8.41 -9.96 10.43
C LEU A 564 8.71 -8.51 10.85
N CYS A 565 9.94 -8.02 10.63
CA CYS A 565 10.29 -6.63 10.90
C CYS A 565 9.45 -5.63 10.07
N LEU A 566 9.23 -5.89 8.79
CA LEU A 566 8.45 -5.00 7.93
C LEU A 566 6.96 -5.01 8.30
N GLN A 567 6.39 -6.18 8.60
CA GLN A 567 4.99 -6.33 9.02
C GLN A 567 4.73 -5.61 10.36
N THR A 568 5.54 -5.90 11.39
CA THR A 568 5.38 -5.27 12.70
C THR A 568 5.61 -3.75 12.61
N GLY A 569 6.61 -3.34 11.82
CA GLY A 569 6.88 -1.93 11.57
C GLY A 569 5.70 -1.19 10.91
N PHE A 570 5.00 -1.84 9.97
CA PHE A 570 3.78 -1.28 9.38
C PHE A 570 2.75 -0.94 10.46
N TYR A 571 2.41 -1.87 11.34
CA TYR A 571 1.43 -1.60 12.41
C TYR A 571 1.88 -0.56 13.40
N LEU A 572 3.16 -0.58 13.79
CA LEU A 572 3.67 0.46 14.67
C LEU A 572 3.59 1.84 13.99
N SER A 573 3.78 1.93 12.67
CA SER A 573 3.58 3.18 11.92
C SER A 573 2.12 3.62 11.88
N VAL A 574 1.18 2.68 11.70
CA VAL A 574 -0.27 2.94 11.77
C VAL A 574 -0.63 3.45 13.16
N HIS A 575 -0.14 2.81 14.22
CA HIS A 575 -0.35 3.24 15.60
C HIS A 575 0.09 4.69 15.80
N TYR A 576 1.33 5.02 15.42
CA TYR A 576 1.84 6.39 15.55
C TYR A 576 1.00 7.40 14.75
N VAL A 577 0.56 7.07 13.54
CA VAL A 577 -0.34 7.93 12.74
C VAL A 577 -1.69 8.13 13.44
N CYS A 578 -2.29 7.05 13.97
CA CYS A 578 -3.57 7.12 14.70
C CYS A 578 -3.46 7.95 15.98
N MET A 579 -2.31 7.92 16.65
CA MET A 579 -2.03 8.68 17.87
C MET A 579 -1.58 10.12 17.60
N GLY A 580 -1.23 10.46 16.36
CA GLY A 580 -0.69 11.77 15.96
C GLY A 580 0.82 11.93 16.14
N ASP A 581 1.58 10.87 16.43
CA ASP A 581 3.04 10.92 16.55
C ASP A 581 3.72 10.81 15.17
N PHE A 582 3.52 11.84 14.35
CA PHE A 582 4.03 11.86 12.97
C PHE A 582 5.56 11.92 12.87
N ILE A 583 6.24 12.38 13.92
CA ILE A 583 7.70 12.40 13.99
C ILE A 583 8.22 10.97 14.08
N ARG A 584 7.73 10.16 15.04
CA ARG A 584 8.13 8.76 15.16
C ARG A 584 7.67 7.93 13.97
N ALA A 585 6.47 8.18 13.44
CA ALA A 585 6.00 7.54 12.21
C ALA A 585 6.96 7.78 11.03
N GLY A 586 7.40 9.02 10.81
CA GLY A 586 8.34 9.37 9.75
C GLY A 586 9.71 8.70 9.90
N ILE A 587 10.26 8.66 11.13
CA ILE A 587 11.52 7.95 11.43
C ILE A 587 11.38 6.46 11.12
N LEU A 588 10.29 5.84 11.57
CA LEU A 588 10.02 4.43 11.37
C LEU A 588 9.84 4.09 9.89
N ILE A 589 9.03 4.85 9.14
CA ILE A 589 8.81 4.61 7.70
C ILE A 589 10.13 4.69 6.92
N ASN A 590 11.02 5.62 7.26
CA ASN A 590 12.35 5.70 6.66
C ASN A 590 13.22 4.48 6.98
N LEU A 591 13.16 3.97 8.21
CA LEU A 591 13.83 2.73 8.60
C LEU A 591 13.30 1.53 7.79
N LEU A 592 11.98 1.40 7.69
CA LEU A 592 11.32 0.32 6.95
C LEU A 592 11.63 0.37 5.46
N ARG A 593 11.63 1.57 4.85
CA ARG A 593 11.98 1.75 3.44
C ARG A 593 13.40 1.27 3.12
N LYS A 594 14.35 1.52 4.02
CA LYS A 594 15.73 1.00 3.87
C LYS A 594 15.77 -0.52 4.00
N ARG A 595 15.08 -1.11 4.98
CA ARG A 595 15.04 -2.57 5.17
C ARG A 595 14.32 -3.30 4.03
N ALA A 596 13.28 -2.68 3.46
CA ALA A 596 12.53 -3.21 2.33
C ALA A 596 13.40 -3.44 1.07
N GLN A 597 14.57 -2.81 0.97
CA GLN A 597 15.52 -3.03 -0.13
C GLN A 597 16.27 -4.36 -0.02
N ALA A 598 16.21 -5.06 1.11
CA ALA A 598 16.84 -6.36 1.26
C ALA A 598 16.27 -7.38 0.26
N GLU A 599 17.12 -8.25 -0.28
CA GLU A 599 16.72 -9.30 -1.23
C GLU A 599 15.74 -10.30 -0.62
N THR A 600 15.77 -10.48 0.70
CA THR A 600 14.89 -11.39 1.46
C THR A 600 13.50 -10.81 1.75
N ALA A 601 13.28 -9.52 1.48
CA ALA A 601 11.97 -8.89 1.66
C ALA A 601 11.01 -9.33 0.55
N ILE A 602 9.93 -10.03 0.92
CA ILE A 602 8.92 -10.50 -0.03
C ILE A 602 8.06 -9.35 -0.55
N PRO A 603 7.45 -9.48 -1.75
CA PRO A 603 6.71 -8.38 -2.35
C PRO A 603 5.56 -7.81 -1.53
N LEU A 604 4.76 -8.63 -0.84
CA LEU A 604 3.73 -8.13 0.07
C LEU A 604 4.29 -7.18 1.15
N MET A 605 5.41 -7.54 1.77
CA MET A 605 6.00 -6.71 2.83
C MET A 605 6.51 -5.38 2.30
N ARG A 606 7.03 -5.34 1.08
CA ARG A 606 7.40 -4.08 0.41
C ARG A 606 6.18 -3.24 0.07
N LEU A 607 5.08 -3.86 -0.35
CA LEU A 607 3.81 -3.18 -0.59
C LEU A 607 3.23 -2.59 0.70
N LEU A 608 3.31 -3.30 1.83
CA LEU A 608 2.91 -2.78 3.15
C LEU A 608 3.68 -1.52 3.53
N VAL A 609 5.00 -1.50 3.34
CA VAL A 609 5.82 -0.30 3.61
C VAL A 609 5.42 0.87 2.70
N LYS A 610 5.10 0.61 1.42
CA LYS A 610 4.58 1.63 0.51
C LYS A 610 3.22 2.15 0.99
N ALA A 611 2.31 1.27 1.43
CA ALA A 611 1.01 1.63 1.99
C ALA A 611 1.15 2.49 3.27
N ALA A 612 2.08 2.17 4.17
CA ALA A 612 2.39 3.03 5.32
C ALA A 612 2.86 4.43 4.88
N GLY A 613 3.67 4.50 3.82
CA GLY A 613 4.10 5.77 3.22
C GLY A 613 2.93 6.59 2.67
N VAL A 614 1.97 5.94 2.00
CA VAL A 614 0.72 6.55 1.50
C VAL A 614 -0.09 7.13 2.67
N LEU A 615 -0.35 6.33 3.70
CA LEU A 615 -1.08 6.72 4.90
C LEU A 615 -0.43 7.91 5.62
N TYR A 616 0.89 7.89 5.73
CA TYR A 616 1.68 8.97 6.32
C TYR A 616 1.58 10.26 5.51
N SER A 617 1.68 10.18 4.18
CA SER A 617 1.58 11.36 3.30
C SER A 617 0.19 12.00 3.28
N LEU A 618 -0.89 11.25 3.52
CA LEU A 618 -2.23 11.84 3.68
C LEU A 618 -2.26 12.86 4.83
N ASN A 619 -1.58 12.54 5.93
CA ASN A 619 -1.62 13.32 7.17
C ASN A 619 -0.54 14.40 7.26
N THR A 620 0.61 14.20 6.59
CA THR A 620 1.81 15.06 6.71
C THR A 620 2.26 15.72 5.41
N GLY A 621 1.72 15.30 4.27
CA GLY A 621 2.11 15.76 2.94
C GLY A 621 1.08 16.66 2.29
N SER A 622 1.43 17.25 1.15
CA SER A 622 0.47 17.77 0.17
C SER A 622 -0.18 16.60 -0.55
N SER A 623 -1.43 16.76 -1.03
CA SER A 623 -2.15 15.64 -1.64
C SER A 623 -1.48 15.14 -2.92
N GLY A 624 -0.79 16.00 -3.67
CA GLY A 624 0.05 15.57 -4.79
C GLY A 624 1.13 14.53 -4.44
N LEU A 625 1.77 14.64 -3.26
CA LEU A 625 2.75 13.65 -2.80
C LEU A 625 2.07 12.33 -2.42
N CYS A 626 0.88 12.41 -1.80
CA CYS A 626 0.08 11.23 -1.49
C CYS A 626 -0.34 10.49 -2.77
N ILE A 627 -0.83 11.20 -3.79
CA ILE A 627 -1.20 10.62 -5.09
C ILE A 627 0.02 10.02 -5.81
N GLN A 628 1.20 10.62 -5.68
CA GLN A 628 2.44 10.04 -6.18
C GLN A 628 2.74 8.71 -5.48
N HIS A 629 2.74 8.67 -4.14
CA HIS A 629 2.97 7.42 -3.40
C HIS A 629 1.92 6.35 -3.72
N VAL A 630 0.65 6.74 -3.92
CA VAL A 630 -0.43 5.84 -4.36
C VAL A 630 -0.09 5.23 -5.71
N SER A 631 0.36 6.05 -6.66
CA SER A 631 0.76 5.59 -8.00
C SER A 631 1.97 4.64 -7.94
N GLU A 632 2.98 4.95 -7.11
CA GLU A 632 4.14 4.09 -6.88
C GLU A 632 3.82 2.77 -6.16
N ALA A 633 2.77 2.74 -5.35
CA ALA A 633 2.28 1.54 -4.68
C ALA A 633 1.51 0.65 -5.66
N LEU A 634 0.60 1.22 -6.44
CA LEU A 634 -0.19 0.49 -7.44
C LEU A 634 0.66 -0.01 -8.61
N ALA A 635 1.63 0.78 -9.07
CA ALA A 635 2.59 0.33 -10.08
C ALA A 635 3.39 -0.87 -9.60
N TYR A 636 3.81 -0.86 -8.33
CA TYR A 636 4.50 -1.98 -7.71
C TYR A 636 3.58 -3.20 -7.50
N ALA A 637 2.32 -2.98 -7.10
CA ALA A 637 1.32 -4.04 -7.00
C ALA A 637 1.11 -4.72 -8.35
N HIS A 638 0.97 -3.96 -9.44
CA HIS A 638 0.86 -4.49 -10.80
C HIS A 638 2.15 -5.19 -11.27
N GLU A 639 3.32 -4.59 -11.04
CA GLU A 639 4.61 -5.18 -11.37
C GLU A 639 4.79 -6.53 -10.67
N THR A 640 4.32 -6.64 -9.42
CA THR A 640 4.45 -7.83 -8.58
C THR A 640 3.21 -8.72 -8.56
N GLY A 641 2.07 -8.36 -9.14
CA GLY A 641 0.83 -9.14 -9.08
C GLY A 641 0.27 -9.32 -7.66
N VAL A 642 0.73 -8.53 -6.69
CA VAL A 642 0.24 -8.58 -5.30
C VAL A 642 -0.72 -7.42 -5.08
N HIS A 643 -2.02 -7.73 -5.09
CA HIS A 643 -3.10 -6.72 -5.12
C HIS A 643 -3.88 -6.58 -3.79
N ILE A 644 -3.46 -7.29 -2.72
CA ILE A 644 -4.21 -7.40 -1.45
C ILE A 644 -4.40 -6.08 -0.69
N TRP A 645 -3.66 -5.01 -1.05
CA TRP A 645 -3.77 -3.68 -0.42
C TRP A 645 -4.28 -2.58 -1.36
N ASP A 646 -4.69 -2.92 -2.58
CA ASP A 646 -5.05 -1.94 -3.61
C ASP A 646 -6.23 -1.06 -3.18
N ILE A 647 -7.28 -1.65 -2.58
CA ILE A 647 -8.45 -0.90 -2.13
C ILE A 647 -8.07 0.14 -1.07
N HIS A 648 -7.23 -0.22 -0.10
CA HIS A 648 -6.83 0.70 0.96
C HIS A 648 -5.92 1.83 0.44
N VAL A 649 -4.98 1.49 -0.44
CA VAL A 649 -4.11 2.47 -1.12
C VAL A 649 -4.94 3.44 -1.96
N LEU A 650 -5.87 2.93 -2.77
CA LEU A 650 -6.79 3.73 -3.57
C LEU A 650 -7.69 4.60 -2.69
N SER A 651 -8.28 4.04 -1.63
CA SER A 651 -9.14 4.77 -0.69
C SER A 651 -8.41 5.95 -0.05
N THR A 652 -7.15 5.74 0.33
CA THR A 652 -6.31 6.82 0.87
C THR A 652 -6.04 7.91 -0.18
N GLY A 653 -5.83 7.52 -1.44
CA GLY A 653 -5.72 8.45 -2.57
C GLY A 653 -7.01 9.23 -2.83
N VAL A 654 -8.18 8.58 -2.74
CA VAL A 654 -9.49 9.25 -2.83
C VAL A 654 -9.62 10.27 -1.70
N CYS A 655 -9.34 9.90 -0.44
CA CYS A 655 -9.33 10.83 0.68
C CYS A 655 -8.42 12.04 0.41
N ALA A 656 -7.19 11.82 -0.07
CA ALA A 656 -6.26 12.91 -0.37
C ALA A 656 -6.81 13.87 -1.44
N ALA A 657 -7.41 13.33 -2.52
CA ALA A 657 -8.01 14.14 -3.58
C ALA A 657 -9.24 14.92 -3.08
N LEU A 658 -10.12 14.28 -2.31
CA LEU A 658 -11.28 14.94 -1.69
C LEU A 658 -10.85 16.04 -0.70
N ASN A 659 -9.77 15.83 0.05
CA ASN A 659 -9.22 16.81 1.00
C ASN A 659 -8.66 18.07 0.32
N ASP A 660 -8.40 18.05 -0.99
CA ASP A 660 -7.95 19.19 -1.78
C ASP A 660 -9.05 19.70 -2.75
N GLY A 661 -10.24 19.10 -2.74
CA GLY A 661 -11.34 19.43 -3.67
C GLY A 661 -11.15 18.91 -5.10
N ASP A 662 -10.19 18.01 -5.35
CA ASP A 662 -9.97 17.37 -6.67
C ASP A 662 -10.97 16.22 -6.90
N MET A 663 -12.20 16.60 -7.25
CA MET A 663 -13.30 15.66 -7.49
C MET A 663 -13.06 14.73 -8.69
N ASP A 664 -12.33 15.19 -9.71
CA ASP A 664 -12.02 14.41 -10.90
C ASP A 664 -11.08 13.24 -10.56
N THR A 665 -9.99 13.53 -9.83
CA THR A 665 -9.08 12.48 -9.36
C THR A 665 -9.78 11.56 -8.39
N ALA A 666 -10.56 12.09 -7.44
CA ALA A 666 -11.31 11.28 -6.47
C ALA A 666 -12.25 10.29 -7.17
N THR A 667 -13.05 10.76 -8.13
CA THR A 667 -13.99 9.91 -8.89
C THR A 667 -13.26 8.86 -9.72
N ARG A 668 -12.17 9.24 -10.38
CA ARG A 668 -11.35 8.31 -11.18
C ARG A 668 -10.75 7.19 -10.33
N LEU A 669 -10.26 7.50 -9.14
CA LEU A 669 -9.69 6.51 -8.22
C LEU A 669 -10.78 5.63 -7.60
N LEU A 670 -11.93 6.20 -7.24
CA LEU A 670 -13.06 5.45 -6.68
C LEU A 670 -13.58 4.37 -7.65
N ARG A 671 -13.71 4.69 -8.94
CA ARG A 671 -14.11 3.72 -9.98
C ARG A 671 -13.17 2.52 -10.11
N LYS A 672 -11.91 2.65 -9.70
CA LYS A 672 -10.96 1.52 -9.70
C LYS A 672 -11.20 0.54 -8.55
N ILE A 673 -11.91 0.96 -7.51
CA ILE A 673 -12.23 0.12 -6.34
C ILE A 673 -13.44 -0.77 -6.64
N GLU A 674 -14.44 -0.25 -7.35
CA GLU A 674 -15.75 -0.90 -7.57
C GLU A 674 -15.66 -2.36 -8.07
N PRO A 675 -14.79 -2.73 -9.05
CA PRO A 675 -14.71 -4.12 -9.52
C PRO A 675 -14.24 -5.12 -8.46
N GLY A 676 -13.48 -4.66 -7.46
CA GLY A 676 -12.90 -5.50 -6.41
C GLY A 676 -13.78 -5.67 -5.18
N LEU A 677 -14.88 -4.92 -5.05
CA LEU A 677 -15.69 -4.89 -3.81
C LEU A 677 -16.37 -6.22 -3.49
N ALA A 678 -16.75 -7.02 -4.49
CA ALA A 678 -17.45 -8.29 -4.27
C ALA A 678 -16.62 -9.30 -3.46
N MET A 679 -15.28 -9.23 -3.57
CA MET A 679 -14.34 -10.11 -2.87
C MET A 679 -13.56 -9.36 -1.77
N ALA A 680 -13.97 -8.13 -1.45
CA ALA A 680 -13.27 -7.27 -0.49
C ALA A 680 -13.61 -7.65 0.96
N ARG A 681 -12.67 -7.39 1.88
CA ARG A 681 -12.88 -7.62 3.31
C ARG A 681 -13.88 -6.59 3.85
N LYS A 682 -14.57 -6.91 4.96
CA LYS A 682 -15.54 -5.97 5.58
C LYS A 682 -14.95 -4.60 5.85
N ILE A 683 -13.71 -4.54 6.33
CA ILE A 683 -13.02 -3.26 6.57
C ILE A 683 -12.80 -2.45 5.27
N ASP A 684 -12.50 -3.11 4.15
CA ASP A 684 -12.31 -2.47 2.85
C ASP A 684 -13.63 -1.89 2.34
N VAL A 685 -14.73 -2.63 2.50
CA VAL A 685 -16.09 -2.16 2.21
C VAL A 685 -16.43 -0.96 3.09
N GLY A 686 -16.11 -1.03 4.38
CA GLY A 686 -16.24 0.10 5.31
C GLY A 686 -15.52 1.35 4.79
N PHE A 687 -14.25 1.24 4.38
CA PHE A 687 -13.50 2.37 3.81
C PHE A 687 -14.13 2.92 2.53
N TYR A 688 -14.59 2.06 1.62
CA TYR A 688 -15.30 2.48 0.41
C TYR A 688 -16.55 3.30 0.71
N HIS A 689 -17.36 2.87 1.68
CA HIS A 689 -18.56 3.61 2.08
C HIS A 689 -18.20 4.95 2.75
N HIS A 690 -17.12 5.02 3.53
CA HIS A 690 -16.66 6.29 4.10
C HIS A 690 -16.28 7.30 3.01
N ILE A 691 -15.39 6.92 2.09
CA ILE A 691 -14.95 7.85 1.03
C ILE A 691 -16.08 8.21 0.06
N SER A 692 -17.03 7.30 -0.17
CA SER A 692 -18.23 7.57 -0.95
C SER A 692 -19.12 8.58 -0.25
N ALA A 693 -19.36 8.44 1.06
CA ALA A 693 -20.12 9.42 1.85
C ALA A 693 -19.49 10.82 1.79
N MET A 694 -18.16 10.92 1.91
CA MET A 694 -17.46 12.19 1.78
C MET A 694 -17.66 12.81 0.39
N LYS A 695 -17.50 12.01 -0.68
CA LYS A 695 -17.70 12.46 -2.07
C LYS A 695 -19.14 12.94 -2.30
N GLU A 696 -20.14 12.16 -1.91
CA GLU A 696 -21.56 12.49 -2.08
C GLU A 696 -21.96 13.73 -1.27
N MET A 697 -21.43 13.88 -0.05
CA MET A 697 -21.62 15.08 0.78
C MET A 697 -21.08 16.33 0.08
N LEU A 698 -19.87 16.25 -0.51
CA LEU A 698 -19.26 17.35 -1.26
C LEU A 698 -19.99 17.65 -2.59
N MET A 699 -20.70 16.68 -3.17
CA MET A 699 -21.56 16.91 -4.34
C MET A 699 -22.95 17.44 -3.98
N GLY A 700 -23.29 17.52 -2.69
CA GLY A 700 -24.63 17.93 -2.22
C GLY A 700 -25.68 16.82 -2.21
N ASN A 701 -25.31 15.57 -2.49
CA ASN A 701 -26.21 14.41 -2.47
C ASN A 701 -26.37 13.86 -1.04
N LEU A 702 -26.95 14.68 -0.14
CA LEU A 702 -26.92 14.43 1.30
C LEU A 702 -27.62 13.14 1.75
N SER A 703 -28.72 12.74 1.08
CA SER A 703 -29.41 11.48 1.38
C SER A 703 -28.53 10.27 1.10
N LEU A 704 -27.86 10.26 -0.06
CA LEU A 704 -26.96 9.17 -0.45
C LEU A 704 -25.70 9.16 0.42
N ALA A 705 -25.20 10.34 0.81
CA ALA A 705 -24.11 10.46 1.79
C ALA A 705 -24.49 9.83 3.14
N ALA A 706 -25.74 10.03 3.59
CA ALA A 706 -26.25 9.44 4.83
C ALA A 706 -26.37 7.90 4.74
N GLU A 707 -26.85 7.37 3.62
CA GLU A 707 -26.90 5.91 3.39
C GLU A 707 -25.51 5.29 3.46
N HIS A 708 -24.54 5.85 2.73
CA HIS A 708 -23.17 5.35 2.73
C HIS A 708 -22.55 5.39 4.13
N ILE A 709 -22.69 6.50 4.87
CA ILE A 709 -22.05 6.62 6.19
C ILE A 709 -22.72 5.74 7.25
N GLN A 710 -24.02 5.49 7.16
CA GLN A 710 -24.72 4.53 8.02
C GLN A 710 -24.21 3.11 7.81
N ILE A 711 -24.01 2.69 6.55
CA ILE A 711 -23.41 1.39 6.22
C ILE A 711 -21.98 1.30 6.77
N ASN A 712 -21.18 2.35 6.60
CA ASN A 712 -19.83 2.42 7.16
C ASN A 712 -19.83 2.22 8.68
N VAL A 713 -20.59 3.02 9.43
CA VAL A 713 -20.63 2.96 10.90
C VAL A 713 -21.15 1.60 11.38
N ARG A 714 -22.15 1.02 10.70
CA ARG A 714 -22.65 -0.32 10.99
C ARG A 714 -21.55 -1.37 10.87
N ILE A 715 -20.92 -1.47 9.70
CA ILE A 715 -19.86 -2.46 9.43
C ILE A 715 -18.71 -2.29 10.42
N LEU A 716 -18.22 -1.06 10.62
CA LEU A 716 -17.08 -0.79 11.49
C LEU A 716 -17.38 -1.03 12.98
N SER A 717 -18.65 -0.89 13.39
CA SER A 717 -19.11 -1.29 14.73
C SER A 717 -19.17 -2.81 14.87
N GLU A 718 -19.69 -3.53 13.87
CA GLU A 718 -19.74 -5.01 13.87
C GLU A 718 -18.35 -5.65 14.02
N ILE A 719 -17.33 -5.07 13.36
CA ILE A 719 -15.95 -5.58 13.45
C ILE A 719 -15.15 -4.97 14.61
N ASN A 720 -15.69 -4.00 15.35
CA ASN A 720 -15.02 -3.25 16.43
C ASN A 720 -13.72 -2.54 16.00
N ALA A 721 -13.69 -1.92 14.81
CA ALA A 721 -12.53 -1.17 14.32
C ALA A 721 -12.51 0.27 14.87
N HIS A 722 -12.19 0.45 16.16
CA HIS A 722 -12.37 1.71 16.91
C HIS A 722 -11.86 2.98 16.22
N PHE A 723 -10.65 2.97 15.67
CA PHE A 723 -10.09 4.15 14.99
C PHE A 723 -10.90 4.51 13.73
N ALA A 724 -11.16 3.52 12.86
CA ALA A 724 -11.93 3.73 11.65
C ALA A 724 -13.38 4.13 11.95
N LEU A 725 -13.98 3.53 12.99
CA LEU A 725 -15.31 3.87 13.48
C LEU A 725 -15.38 5.33 13.95
N THR A 726 -14.35 5.80 14.64
CA THR A 726 -14.27 7.21 15.09
C THR A 726 -14.29 8.16 13.90
N LEU A 727 -13.55 7.84 12.84
CA LEU A 727 -13.59 8.62 11.60
C LEU A 727 -14.99 8.58 10.97
N GLY A 728 -15.60 7.40 10.89
CA GLY A 728 -16.98 7.24 10.41
C GLY A 728 -17.97 8.12 11.18
N ARG A 729 -17.85 8.19 12.52
CA ARG A 729 -18.73 9.01 13.37
C ARG A 729 -18.54 10.51 13.17
N ILE A 730 -17.31 10.99 13.00
CA ILE A 730 -17.06 12.41 12.69
C ILE A 730 -17.65 12.76 11.32
N THR A 731 -17.46 11.92 10.30
CA THR A 731 -18.06 12.12 8.97
C THR A 731 -19.59 12.06 9.03
N MET A 732 -20.16 11.15 9.82
CA MET A 732 -21.61 11.06 10.05
C MET A 732 -22.15 12.31 10.74
N SER A 733 -21.39 12.87 11.68
CA SER A 733 -21.70 14.16 12.30
C SER A 733 -21.81 15.26 11.23
N HIS A 734 -20.82 15.38 10.35
CA HIS A 734 -20.85 16.38 9.27
C HIS A 734 -22.02 16.18 8.31
N VAL A 735 -22.34 14.94 7.94
CA VAL A 735 -23.49 14.62 7.06
C VAL A 735 -24.82 14.99 7.74
N TYR A 736 -24.97 14.72 9.04
CA TYR A 736 -26.18 15.10 9.79
C TYR A 736 -26.30 16.60 9.98
N ALA A 737 -25.21 17.32 10.25
CA ALA A 737 -25.21 18.77 10.31
C ALA A 737 -25.63 19.37 8.95
N ALA A 738 -25.14 18.82 7.84
CA ALA A 738 -25.53 19.21 6.50
C ALA A 738 -27.02 18.97 6.19
N LEU A 739 -27.62 17.93 6.77
CA LEU A 739 -29.05 17.64 6.67
C LEU A 739 -29.92 18.49 7.62
N GLY A 740 -29.33 19.37 8.44
CA GLY A 740 -30.04 20.12 9.47
C GLY A 740 -30.42 19.30 10.71
N LYS A 741 -29.91 18.06 10.84
CA LYS A 741 -30.12 17.15 11.98
C LYS A 741 -29.08 17.41 13.06
N TYR A 742 -29.13 18.62 13.63
CA TYR A 742 -28.10 19.13 14.53
C TYR A 742 -27.94 18.33 15.83
N PRO A 743 -29.02 17.92 16.54
CA PRO A 743 -28.88 17.08 17.73
C PRO A 743 -28.18 15.74 17.44
N GLU A 744 -28.52 15.09 16.32
CA GLU A 744 -27.91 13.84 15.90
C GLU A 744 -26.45 14.04 15.48
N ALA A 745 -26.14 15.16 14.82
CA ALA A 745 -24.77 15.52 14.46
C ALA A 745 -23.89 15.67 15.71
N VAL A 746 -24.37 16.42 16.69
CA VAL A 746 -23.68 16.67 17.96
C VAL A 746 -23.52 15.36 18.76
N ALA A 747 -24.52 14.48 18.78
CA ALA A 747 -24.43 13.17 19.42
C ALA A 747 -23.34 12.27 18.79
N GLN A 748 -23.23 12.22 17.47
CA GLN A 748 -22.17 11.45 16.80
C GLN A 748 -20.77 12.00 17.10
N LEU A 749 -20.63 13.33 17.20
CA LEU A 749 -19.38 13.98 17.55
C LEU A 749 -18.96 13.68 19.00
N ALA A 750 -19.90 13.69 19.93
CA ALA A 750 -19.66 13.33 21.33
C ALA A 750 -19.16 11.88 21.47
N LEU A 751 -19.76 10.94 20.74
CA LEU A 751 -19.31 9.55 20.69
C LEU A 751 -17.89 9.43 20.11
N ALA A 752 -17.59 10.15 19.02
CA ALA A 752 -16.24 10.18 18.45
C ALA A 752 -15.20 10.72 19.44
N ARG A 753 -15.54 11.79 20.17
CA ARG A 753 -14.68 12.40 21.19
C ARG A 753 -14.42 11.46 22.36
N GLN A 754 -15.44 10.73 22.83
CA GLN A 754 -15.27 9.71 23.88
C GLN A 754 -14.27 8.62 23.46
N ILE A 755 -14.39 8.10 22.23
CA ILE A 755 -13.45 7.11 21.71
C ILE A 755 -12.04 7.73 21.60
N GLY A 756 -11.91 8.96 21.12
CA GLY A 756 -10.64 9.68 21.04
C GLY A 756 -9.95 9.87 22.40
N LEU A 757 -10.71 10.24 23.43
CA LEU A 757 -10.24 10.39 24.81
C LEU A 757 -9.82 9.04 25.39
N TRP A 758 -10.62 8.00 25.18
CA TRP A 758 -10.28 6.63 25.57
C TRP A 758 -8.95 6.20 24.93
N MET A 759 -8.81 6.37 23.62
CA MET A 759 -7.55 6.09 22.90
C MET A 759 -6.38 7.00 23.33
N LYS A 760 -6.64 8.13 23.99
CA LYS A 760 -5.67 9.22 24.27
C LYS A 760 -5.05 9.79 22.98
N SER A 761 -5.82 9.82 21.89
CA SER A 761 -5.35 10.30 20.59
C SER A 761 -5.52 11.81 20.47
N LYS A 762 -4.40 12.52 20.46
CA LYS A 762 -4.36 13.96 20.20
C LYS A 762 -4.85 14.30 18.79
N HIS A 763 -4.67 13.38 17.85
CA HIS A 763 -5.10 13.58 16.47
C HIS A 763 -6.64 13.54 16.35
N ILE A 764 -7.31 12.61 17.04
CA ILE A 764 -8.78 12.59 17.11
C ILE A 764 -9.29 13.81 17.87
N GLU A 765 -8.68 14.16 19.00
CA GLU A 765 -9.04 15.35 19.77
C GLU A 765 -9.01 16.61 18.90
N TYR A 766 -7.96 16.78 18.10
CA TYR A 766 -7.84 17.87 17.14
C TYR A 766 -8.99 17.90 16.12
N MET A 767 -9.35 16.76 15.52
CA MET A 767 -10.48 16.67 14.57
C MET A 767 -11.82 17.01 15.22
N CYS A 768 -12.06 16.56 16.46
CA CYS A 768 -13.28 16.89 17.20
C CYS A 768 -13.34 18.39 17.53
N LEU A 769 -12.25 18.98 18.06
CA LEU A 769 -12.20 20.41 18.39
C LEU A 769 -12.41 21.30 17.16
N LEU A 770 -11.87 20.92 15.99
CA LEU A 770 -12.12 21.65 14.74
C LEU A 770 -13.60 21.58 14.32
N THR A 771 -14.24 20.41 14.48
CA THR A 771 -15.66 20.24 14.15
C THR A 771 -16.54 21.02 15.12
N GLU A 772 -16.22 21.00 16.41
CA GLU A 772 -16.92 21.80 17.44
C GLU A 772 -16.77 23.31 17.18
N ALA A 773 -15.56 23.78 16.85
CA ALA A 773 -15.33 25.17 16.48
C ALA A 773 -16.15 25.58 15.25
N TYR A 774 -16.25 24.71 14.24
CA TYR A 774 -17.08 24.94 13.06
C TYR A 774 -18.57 25.05 13.43
N TYR A 775 -19.07 24.12 14.25
CA TYR A 775 -20.48 24.13 14.68
C TYR A 775 -20.81 25.39 15.48
N ALA A 776 -19.94 25.81 16.40
CA ALA A 776 -20.15 27.02 17.18
C ALA A 776 -20.07 28.31 16.34
N LEU A 777 -19.04 28.45 15.50
CA LEU A 777 -18.75 29.72 14.80
C LEU A 777 -19.58 29.95 13.54
N GLU A 778 -19.92 28.87 12.81
CA GLU A 778 -20.57 28.99 11.50
C GLU A 778 -22.03 28.53 11.52
N LEU A 779 -22.38 27.60 12.42
CA LEU A 779 -23.74 27.08 12.51
C LEU A 779 -24.51 27.57 13.76
N GLY A 780 -23.83 28.24 14.70
CA GLY A 780 -24.43 28.70 15.96
C GLY A 780 -24.92 27.56 16.86
N ILE A 781 -24.35 26.37 16.72
CA ILE A 781 -24.77 25.17 17.45
C ILE A 781 -23.87 25.01 18.68
N GLU A 782 -24.49 24.89 19.86
CA GLU A 782 -23.78 24.53 21.08
C GLU A 782 -23.31 23.09 21.02
N GLY A 783 -22.02 22.88 21.24
CA GLY A 783 -21.49 21.54 21.50
C GLY A 783 -22.08 20.98 22.79
N VAL A 784 -22.08 19.66 22.97
CA VAL A 784 -22.46 19.09 24.28
C VAL A 784 -21.43 19.51 25.32
N ASP A 785 -21.74 20.50 26.15
CA ASP A 785 -20.97 20.80 27.36
C ASP A 785 -21.49 19.94 28.53
N GLU A 786 -21.42 18.61 28.40
CA GLU A 786 -21.80 17.67 29.48
C GLU A 786 -20.76 16.56 29.64
N LEU A 787 -19.57 16.94 30.11
CA LEU A 787 -18.77 16.07 31.00
C LEU A 787 -19.27 16.15 32.46
N SER A 788 -20.26 16.99 32.77
CA SER A 788 -20.82 17.16 34.12
C SER A 788 -21.75 16.03 34.56
N ASN A 789 -22.36 15.29 33.63
CA ASN A 789 -23.12 14.08 33.93
C ASN A 789 -22.18 12.86 34.02
N ALA A 790 -21.38 12.85 35.09
CA ALA A 790 -20.43 11.78 35.43
C ALA A 790 -21.08 10.42 35.76
N GLU A 791 -22.42 10.32 35.76
CA GLU A 791 -23.16 9.09 36.04
C GLU A 791 -23.43 8.24 34.78
N THR A 792 -23.56 8.84 33.59
CA THR A 792 -23.73 8.11 32.31
C THR A 792 -22.41 7.58 31.74
N SER A 793 -21.28 8.12 32.19
CA SER A 793 -19.93 7.73 31.75
C SER A 793 -19.43 6.43 32.38
N ARG A 794 -20.14 5.84 33.35
CA ARG A 794 -19.79 4.55 33.97
C ARG A 794 -20.45 3.33 33.33
N HIS A 795 -21.48 3.51 32.50
CA HIS A 795 -22.32 2.39 32.02
C HIS A 795 -22.75 2.48 30.54
N LEU A 796 -21.83 2.83 29.64
CA LEU A 796 -21.97 2.43 28.24
C LEU A 796 -20.98 1.26 28.00
N PRO A 797 -21.45 0.01 27.94
CA PRO A 797 -20.59 -1.11 27.62
C PRO A 797 -20.05 -0.90 26.21
N PHE A 798 -18.73 -1.05 26.04
CA PHE A 798 -18.15 -1.28 24.72
C PHE A 798 -18.82 -2.54 24.15
N SER A 799 -19.81 -2.31 23.28
CA SER A 799 -20.67 -3.27 22.57
C SER A 799 -21.64 -4.09 23.46
N PRO A 800 -22.97 -3.85 23.43
CA PRO A 800 -23.90 -4.94 23.67
C PRO A 800 -23.81 -5.95 22.50
N PRO A 801 -24.17 -7.24 22.69
CA PRO A 801 -24.40 -8.12 21.56
C PRO A 801 -25.41 -7.45 20.63
N TYR A 802 -25.09 -7.42 19.34
CA TYR A 802 -25.97 -6.89 18.29
C TYR A 802 -27.24 -7.75 18.28
N ASP A 803 -28.25 -7.34 19.06
CA ASP A 803 -29.54 -8.01 19.09
C ASP A 803 -30.24 -7.68 17.77
N LYS A 804 -30.26 -8.66 16.86
CA LYS A 804 -30.94 -8.60 15.56
C LYS A 804 -32.45 -8.48 15.82
N GLY A 805 -32.92 -7.29 16.16
CA GLY A 805 -34.34 -7.09 16.45
C GLY A 805 -34.79 -5.74 16.99
N LYS A 806 -33.88 -4.80 17.32
CA LYS A 806 -34.28 -3.49 17.88
C LYS A 806 -33.64 -2.30 17.15
N GLU A 807 -33.92 -2.20 15.85
CA GLU A 807 -34.01 -0.91 15.16
C GLU A 807 -35.43 -0.73 14.60
N SER A 808 -36.44 -1.18 15.35
CA SER A 808 -37.81 -0.73 15.13
C SER A 808 -38.12 0.34 16.17
N GLU A 809 -38.33 1.56 15.69
CA GLU A 809 -39.17 2.61 16.29
C GLU A 809 -39.32 2.53 17.82
N GLY A 810 -38.47 3.23 18.57
CA GLY A 810 -38.63 3.31 20.02
C GLY A 810 -37.60 4.17 20.72
N ASP A 811 -38.02 5.39 21.08
CA ASP A 811 -37.47 6.30 22.09
C ASP A 811 -36.27 5.78 22.92
N SER A 812 -35.05 5.94 22.40
CA SER A 812 -33.92 6.28 23.26
C SER A 812 -33.94 7.80 23.38
N GLN A 813 -34.45 8.32 24.50
CA GLN A 813 -34.39 9.75 24.82
C GLN A 813 -32.92 10.17 24.95
N LEU A 814 -32.29 10.50 23.82
CA LEU A 814 -31.10 11.35 23.78
C LEU A 814 -31.50 12.68 24.40
N PRO A 815 -30.69 13.27 25.30
CA PRO A 815 -31.01 14.55 25.89
C PRO A 815 -31.15 15.58 24.77
N ARG A 816 -32.39 16.04 24.57
CA ARG A 816 -32.68 17.18 23.70
C ARG A 816 -32.20 18.41 24.46
N SER A 817 -30.93 18.77 24.31
CA SER A 817 -30.51 20.11 24.73
C SER A 817 -31.27 21.12 23.85
N PRO A 818 -31.99 22.08 24.42
CA PRO A 818 -32.57 23.16 23.65
C PRO A 818 -31.43 23.95 22.97
N PHE A 819 -31.65 24.39 21.73
CA PHE A 819 -30.80 25.37 21.07
C PHE A 819 -30.61 26.56 21.99
N VAL A 820 -29.40 26.74 22.53
CA VAL A 820 -28.96 28.00 23.14
C VAL A 820 -28.09 28.68 22.09
N GLU A 821 -28.36 29.96 21.80
CA GLU A 821 -27.44 30.78 21.00
C GLU A 821 -26.08 30.78 21.68
N VAL A 822 -25.08 30.20 21.03
CA VAL A 822 -23.71 30.19 21.52
C VAL A 822 -23.09 31.56 21.27
N ASP A 823 -22.56 32.19 22.32
CA ASP A 823 -21.74 33.38 22.16
C ASP A 823 -20.51 33.05 21.29
N ALA A 824 -20.24 33.86 20.26
CA ALA A 824 -19.09 33.73 19.38
C ALA A 824 -17.75 33.62 20.16
N VAL A 825 -17.70 34.16 21.38
CA VAL A 825 -16.58 34.01 22.32
C VAL A 825 -16.25 32.54 22.61
N HIS A 826 -17.27 31.69 22.82
CA HIS A 826 -17.07 30.27 23.12
C HIS A 826 -16.47 29.51 21.93
N GLY A 827 -16.99 29.74 20.72
CA GLY A 827 -16.45 29.15 19.49
C GLY A 827 -14.99 29.54 19.22
N ILE A 828 -14.62 30.80 19.51
CA ILE A 828 -13.25 31.29 19.40
C ILE A 828 -12.31 30.61 20.41
N GLU A 829 -12.78 30.29 21.62
CA GLU A 829 -11.98 29.59 22.61
C GLU A 829 -11.75 28.11 22.26
N ILE A 830 -12.77 27.42 21.73
CA ILE A 830 -12.59 26.06 21.19
C ILE A 830 -11.59 26.07 20.02
N LEU A 831 -11.71 27.05 19.12
CA LEU A 831 -10.76 27.22 18.01
C LEU A 831 -9.34 27.50 18.52
N ARG A 832 -9.17 28.28 19.60
CA ARG A 832 -7.88 28.52 20.25
C ARG A 832 -7.25 27.23 20.72
N ARG A 833 -8.02 26.38 21.42
CA ARG A 833 -7.56 25.05 21.87
C ARG A 833 -7.19 24.15 20.69
N ALA A 834 -8.01 24.11 19.65
CA ALA A 834 -7.73 23.33 18.44
C ALA A 834 -6.40 23.74 17.80
N MET A 835 -6.20 25.04 17.55
CA MET A 835 -4.99 25.56 16.90
C MET A 835 -3.75 25.41 17.78
N ALA A 836 -3.87 25.58 19.10
CA ALA A 836 -2.77 25.34 20.03
C ALA A 836 -2.31 23.86 20.01
N LEU A 837 -3.27 22.92 20.06
CA LEU A 837 -2.98 21.50 19.94
C LEU A 837 -2.34 21.16 18.59
N GLY A 838 -2.86 21.75 17.51
CA GLY A 838 -2.30 21.62 16.17
C GLY A 838 -0.84 22.10 16.08
N ARG A 839 -0.52 23.26 16.68
CA ARG A 839 0.86 23.77 16.78
C ARG A 839 1.75 22.82 17.58
N GLU A 840 1.31 22.41 18.76
CA GLU A 840 2.10 21.57 19.67
C GLU A 840 2.47 20.22 19.06
N GLN A 841 1.56 19.64 18.27
CA GLN A 841 1.79 18.35 17.60
C GLN A 841 2.26 18.52 16.14
N ASN A 842 2.38 19.75 15.65
CA ASN A 842 2.71 20.08 14.26
C ASN A 842 1.78 19.39 13.25
N PHE A 843 0.47 19.41 13.53
CA PHE A 843 -0.53 18.89 12.62
C PHE A 843 -0.68 19.82 11.42
N ILE A 844 -0.64 19.25 10.22
CA ILE A 844 -0.81 20.01 8.97
C ILE A 844 -1.91 19.42 8.10
N GLY A 845 -2.66 18.48 8.63
CA GLY A 845 -3.56 17.59 7.93
C GLY A 845 -4.31 16.68 8.89
N CYS A 846 -5.41 16.10 8.42
CA CYS A 846 -6.09 14.99 9.08
C CYS A 846 -6.90 14.17 8.06
N PHE A 847 -7.47 13.05 8.49
CA PHE A 847 -8.26 12.17 7.61
C PHE A 847 -9.55 12.83 7.11
N ILE A 848 -10.22 13.58 7.98
CA ILE A 848 -11.49 14.27 7.68
C ILE A 848 -11.17 15.75 7.55
N TRP A 849 -10.50 16.06 6.45
CA TRP A 849 -10.05 17.42 6.13
C TRP A 849 -11.03 18.04 5.15
N ARG A 850 -11.91 18.90 5.65
CA ARG A 850 -12.88 19.63 4.84
C ARG A 850 -12.24 20.88 4.26
N PHE A 851 -11.85 20.83 2.98
CA PHE A 851 -11.23 21.96 2.28
C PHE A 851 -12.15 23.18 2.19
N ASP A 852 -13.47 22.99 2.30
CA ASP A 852 -14.49 24.04 2.29
C ASP A 852 -14.72 24.66 3.68
N ILE A 853 -14.27 24.01 4.76
CA ILE A 853 -14.43 24.51 6.15
C ILE A 853 -13.12 25.06 6.70
N MET A 854 -12.01 24.38 6.46
CA MET A 854 -10.71 24.73 7.05
C MET A 854 -10.23 26.15 6.71
N PRO A 855 -10.35 26.66 5.47
CA PRO A 855 -10.00 28.05 5.16
C PRO A 855 -10.80 29.05 6.01
N ARG A 856 -12.09 28.83 6.22
CA ARG A 856 -12.96 29.71 7.03
C ARG A 856 -12.53 29.72 8.50
N LEU A 857 -12.26 28.55 9.08
CA LEU A 857 -11.71 28.45 10.44
C LEU A 857 -10.34 29.14 10.54
N CYS A 858 -9.49 29.02 9.53
CA CYS A 858 -8.20 29.71 9.48
C CYS A 858 -8.36 31.23 9.43
N VAL A 859 -9.34 31.76 8.68
CA VAL A 859 -9.68 33.18 8.67
C VAL A 859 -10.05 33.64 10.08
N LYS A 860 -11.01 32.97 10.72
CA LYS A 860 -11.43 33.29 12.10
C LYS A 860 -10.27 33.24 13.09
N ALA A 861 -9.39 32.25 12.98
CA ALA A 861 -8.21 32.12 13.83
C ALA A 861 -7.24 33.31 13.63
N LEU A 862 -6.94 33.68 12.39
CA LEU A 862 -6.05 34.81 12.08
C LEU A 862 -6.63 36.15 12.50
N GLU A 863 -7.94 36.33 12.36
CA GLU A 863 -8.63 37.53 12.84
C GLU A 863 -8.55 37.65 14.36
N ALA A 864 -8.77 36.56 15.09
CA ALA A 864 -8.69 36.49 16.54
C ALA A 864 -7.23 36.45 17.07
N GLY A 865 -6.22 36.49 16.19
CA GLY A 865 -4.80 36.45 16.59
C GLY A 865 -4.36 35.11 17.19
N ILE A 866 -5.06 34.02 16.87
CA ILE A 866 -4.79 32.68 17.39
C ILE A 866 -3.67 32.04 16.57
N GLU A 867 -2.57 31.67 17.25
CA GLU A 867 -1.48 30.85 16.71
C GLU A 867 -1.03 31.26 15.29
N VAL A 868 -0.91 32.56 15.05
CA VAL A 868 -0.78 33.17 13.71
C VAL A 868 0.33 32.53 12.87
N ALA A 869 1.49 32.25 13.45
CA ALA A 869 2.60 31.63 12.73
C ALA A 869 2.28 30.20 12.26
N TYR A 870 1.64 29.41 13.12
CA TYR A 870 1.21 28.05 12.81
C TYR A 870 0.09 28.06 11.75
N VAL A 871 -0.94 28.89 11.93
CA VAL A 871 -2.05 28.97 10.97
C VAL A 871 -1.57 29.42 9.58
N ARG A 872 -0.65 30.39 9.51
CA ARG A 872 -0.03 30.80 8.23
C ARG A 872 0.80 29.67 7.61
N HIS A 873 1.51 28.89 8.41
CA HIS A 873 2.23 27.72 7.94
C HIS A 873 1.25 26.67 7.38
N LEU A 874 0.16 26.39 8.10
CA LEU A 874 -0.90 25.47 7.71
C LEU A 874 -1.51 25.84 6.35
N ILE A 875 -1.95 27.09 6.19
CA ILE A 875 -2.53 27.62 4.95
C ILE A 875 -1.56 27.45 3.77
N ARG A 876 -0.29 27.84 3.94
CA ARG A 876 0.73 27.72 2.88
C ARG A 876 1.00 26.26 2.52
N LYS A 877 1.16 25.40 3.53
CA LYS A 877 1.52 23.99 3.33
C LYS A 877 0.41 23.21 2.63
N ARG A 878 -0.85 23.56 2.92
CA ARG A 878 -2.05 22.92 2.35
C ARG A 878 -2.66 23.67 1.17
N ASN A 879 -2.07 24.79 0.76
CA ASN A 879 -2.59 25.66 -0.29
C ASN A 879 -4.09 25.97 -0.10
N LEU A 880 -4.47 26.30 1.14
CA LEU A 880 -5.85 26.63 1.48
C LEU A 880 -6.21 27.96 0.83
N ILE A 881 -7.27 27.96 0.03
CA ILE A 881 -7.83 29.16 -0.60
C ILE A 881 -9.34 29.10 -0.36
N PRO A 882 -9.93 30.02 0.41
CA PRO A 882 -11.39 30.07 0.55
C PRO A 882 -12.05 30.49 -0.76
N ASP A 883 -13.30 30.07 -0.96
CA ASP A 883 -14.08 30.41 -2.16
C ASP A 883 -14.23 31.94 -2.32
N ASP A 884 -14.48 32.63 -1.21
CA ASP A 884 -14.41 34.08 -1.10
C ASP A 884 -13.08 34.49 -0.41
N PRO A 885 -12.14 35.13 -1.13
CA PRO A 885 -10.85 35.53 -0.56
C PRO A 885 -11.04 36.48 0.62
N PRO A 886 -10.33 36.29 1.75
CA PRO A 886 -10.58 37.01 2.99
C PRO A 886 -9.87 38.36 2.94
N ILE A 887 -10.30 39.23 2.03
CA ILE A 887 -9.64 40.51 1.73
C ILE A 887 -9.59 41.44 2.94
N GLN A 888 -10.45 41.26 3.95
CA GLN A 888 -10.39 41.97 5.23
C GLN A 888 -9.29 41.45 6.18
N CYS A 889 -8.71 40.28 5.92
CA CYS A 889 -7.67 39.65 6.74
C CYS A 889 -6.26 39.88 6.17
N GLU A 890 -5.59 40.94 6.62
CA GLU A 890 -4.19 41.23 6.24
C GLU A 890 -3.22 40.10 6.65
N ASN A 891 -3.49 39.43 7.77
CA ASN A 891 -2.66 38.36 8.32
C ASN A 891 -2.72 37.05 7.50
N TRP A 892 -3.66 36.94 6.57
CA TRP A 892 -3.66 35.85 5.61
C TRP A 892 -2.33 35.83 4.84
N PRO A 893 -1.74 34.66 4.58
CA PRO A 893 -0.42 34.55 3.97
C PRO A 893 -0.45 34.78 2.46
N TRP A 894 -0.93 35.96 2.06
CA TRP A 894 -1.01 36.42 0.68
C TRP A 894 0.34 36.27 -0.04
N PRO A 895 0.38 35.62 -1.21
CA PRO A 895 1.57 35.55 -2.05
C PRO A 895 2.09 36.95 -2.41
N ILE A 896 1.17 37.86 -2.73
CA ILE A 896 1.47 39.25 -3.09
C ILE A 896 0.59 40.19 -2.26
N LYS A 897 1.21 41.16 -1.60
CA LYS A 897 0.54 42.29 -0.92
C LYS A 897 0.94 43.59 -1.59
N ILE A 898 -0.04 44.40 -1.93
CA ILE A 898 0.15 45.70 -2.57
C ILE A 898 -0.39 46.76 -1.63
N PHE A 899 0.49 47.65 -1.20
CA PHE A 899 0.16 48.81 -0.39
C PHE A 899 0.10 50.04 -1.30
N THR A 900 -1.01 50.77 -1.22
CA THR A 900 -1.34 51.94 -2.03
C THR A 900 -1.77 53.14 -1.20
N LEU A 901 -2.19 52.94 0.05
CA LEU A 901 -2.62 53.98 0.99
C LEU A 901 -1.41 54.49 1.78
N GLY A 902 -0.99 55.73 1.52
CA GLY A 902 0.24 56.32 2.06
C GLY A 902 1.44 56.04 1.14
N ARG A 903 2.21 54.98 1.41
CA ARG A 903 3.40 54.63 0.62
C ARG A 903 3.14 53.45 -0.30
N PHE A 904 3.44 53.62 -1.60
CA PHE A 904 3.37 52.53 -2.56
C PHE A 904 4.47 51.49 -2.31
N MET A 905 4.07 50.24 -2.05
CA MET A 905 4.99 49.15 -1.74
C MET A 905 4.38 47.81 -2.17
N ILE A 906 5.21 46.90 -2.68
CA ILE A 906 4.81 45.54 -3.03
C ILE A 906 5.62 44.57 -2.18
N LEU A 907 4.93 43.70 -1.44
CA LEU A 907 5.53 42.60 -0.72
C LEU A 907 5.23 41.29 -1.46
N LYS A 908 6.26 40.48 -1.67
CA LYS A 908 6.15 39.09 -2.13
C LYS A 908 6.52 38.18 -0.98
N GLU A 909 5.60 37.28 -0.59
CA GLU A 909 5.76 36.42 0.59
C GLU A 909 6.21 37.21 1.84
N ASP A 910 5.58 38.37 2.05
CA ASP A 910 5.88 39.34 3.12
C ASP A 910 7.28 40.00 3.05
N LYS A 911 8.04 39.81 1.96
CA LYS A 911 9.32 40.49 1.71
C LYS A 911 9.17 41.61 0.70
N PRO A 912 9.72 42.82 0.94
CA PRO A 912 9.63 43.90 -0.02
C PRO A 912 10.39 43.59 -1.29
N ILE A 913 9.73 43.77 -2.45
CA ILE A 913 10.41 43.68 -3.74
C ILE A 913 11.30 44.91 -3.88
N GLN A 914 12.62 44.71 -3.98
CA GLN A 914 13.56 45.79 -4.27
C GLN A 914 13.62 46.04 -5.78
N PHE A 915 13.31 47.25 -6.20
CA PHE A 915 13.34 47.67 -7.61
C PHE A 915 14.79 48.01 -8.01
N ALA A 916 15.50 47.06 -8.61
CA ALA A 916 16.87 47.30 -9.10
C ALA A 916 16.86 47.92 -10.52
N GLY A 917 17.21 49.21 -10.63
CA GLY A 917 17.56 49.90 -11.89
C GLY A 917 16.45 50.68 -12.60
N LYS A 918 16.85 51.60 -13.51
CA LYS A 918 16.00 52.51 -14.33
C LYS A 918 14.95 51.82 -15.24
N VAL A 919 14.89 50.48 -15.31
CA VAL A 919 14.24 49.71 -16.40
C VAL A 919 12.85 49.14 -16.03
N GLN A 920 12.34 49.35 -14.80
CA GLN A 920 11.05 48.79 -14.34
C GLN A 920 9.89 49.81 -14.21
N HIS A 921 10.02 51.02 -14.77
CA HIS A 921 8.99 52.07 -14.61
C HIS A 921 7.63 51.68 -15.22
N LYS A 922 7.63 51.16 -16.45
CA LYS A 922 6.39 50.88 -17.21
C LYS A 922 5.53 49.73 -16.62
N PRO A 923 6.10 48.60 -16.18
CA PRO A 923 5.32 47.57 -15.48
C PRO A 923 4.67 48.07 -14.17
N LEU A 924 5.37 48.92 -13.40
CA LEU A 924 4.82 49.50 -12.17
C LEU A 924 3.75 50.56 -12.46
N GLU A 925 3.91 51.35 -13.52
CA GLU A 925 2.84 52.23 -14.01
C GLU A 925 1.60 51.42 -14.43
N MET A 926 1.78 50.32 -15.15
CA MET A 926 0.68 49.43 -15.53
C MET A 926 -0.06 48.88 -14.31
N LEU A 927 0.66 48.41 -13.30
CA LEU A 927 0.03 47.94 -12.06
C LEU A 927 -0.78 49.05 -11.36
N LYS A 928 -0.23 50.26 -11.26
CA LYS A 928 -0.93 51.42 -10.68
C LYS A 928 -2.16 51.81 -11.52
N ALA A 929 -2.08 51.71 -12.85
CA ALA A 929 -3.19 51.99 -13.75
C ALA A 929 -4.32 50.95 -13.60
N ILE A 930 -4.01 49.66 -13.50
CA ILE A 930 -4.98 48.59 -13.22
C ILE A 930 -5.75 48.87 -11.92
N LEU A 931 -5.03 49.30 -10.88
CA LEU A 931 -5.63 49.63 -9.58
C LEU A 931 -6.49 50.91 -9.62
N SER A 932 -6.14 51.88 -10.45
CA SER A 932 -6.79 53.20 -10.44
C SER A 932 -7.95 53.31 -11.44
N ILE A 933 -7.84 52.72 -12.63
CA ILE A 933 -8.89 52.77 -13.66
C ILE A 933 -10.02 51.80 -13.31
N GLY A 934 -9.67 50.60 -12.86
CA GLY A 934 -10.60 49.49 -12.71
C GLY A 934 -10.78 48.97 -11.28
N GLY A 935 -10.14 49.57 -10.28
CA GLY A 935 -10.19 49.06 -8.89
C GLY A 935 -9.60 47.65 -8.73
N GLY A 936 -8.75 47.22 -9.67
CA GLY A 936 -8.21 45.85 -9.73
C GLY A 936 -8.62 45.05 -10.97
N GLU A 937 -9.55 45.55 -11.80
CA GLU A 937 -9.96 44.96 -13.08
C GLU A 937 -10.20 46.04 -14.14
N ALA A 938 -9.27 46.18 -15.10
CA ALA A 938 -9.27 47.28 -16.04
C ALA A 938 -9.40 46.81 -17.50
N PRO A 939 -10.20 47.50 -18.35
CA PRO A 939 -10.25 47.26 -19.78
C PRO A 939 -8.89 47.48 -20.45
N GLU A 940 -8.52 46.56 -21.33
CA GLU A 940 -7.25 46.59 -22.06
C GLU A 940 -7.09 47.89 -22.85
N ASP A 941 -8.13 48.32 -23.56
CA ASP A 941 -8.09 49.56 -24.36
C ASP A 941 -7.82 50.80 -23.49
N GLN A 942 -8.42 50.89 -22.30
CA GLN A 942 -8.19 52.01 -21.38
C GLN A 942 -6.78 51.98 -20.77
N LEU A 943 -6.21 50.79 -20.56
CA LEU A 943 -4.82 50.66 -20.12
C LEU A 943 -3.85 51.08 -21.22
N VAL A 944 -4.15 50.72 -22.48
CA VAL A 944 -3.35 51.11 -23.64
C VAL A 944 -3.35 52.62 -23.81
N ASP A 945 -4.54 53.25 -23.82
CA ASP A 945 -4.70 54.70 -23.94
C ASP A 945 -4.02 55.47 -22.80
N ALA A 946 -4.12 54.96 -21.56
CA ALA A 946 -3.56 55.62 -20.39
C ALA A 946 -2.02 55.53 -20.31
N LEU A 947 -1.42 54.47 -20.85
CA LEU A 947 0.02 54.20 -20.73
C LEU A 947 0.79 54.61 -21.99
N TRP A 948 0.19 54.56 -23.18
CA TRP A 948 0.83 54.89 -24.45
C TRP A 948 -0.04 55.82 -25.31
N PRO A 949 -0.34 57.06 -24.83
CA PRO A 949 -1.22 57.99 -25.52
C PRO A 949 -0.71 58.43 -26.91
N ASP A 950 0.61 58.32 -27.14
CA ASP A 950 1.27 58.78 -28.37
C ASP A 950 1.55 57.63 -29.37
N ALA A 951 1.11 56.40 -29.12
CA ALA A 951 1.40 55.23 -29.95
C ALA A 951 0.20 54.79 -30.80
N GLU A 952 0.42 54.47 -32.08
CA GLU A 952 -0.63 54.02 -33.01
C GLU A 952 -0.94 52.53 -32.86
N GLY A 953 -2.22 52.19 -32.70
CA GLY A 953 -2.85 50.86 -32.83
C GLY A 953 -1.98 49.65 -32.49
N ASP A 954 -1.48 48.98 -33.53
CA ASP A 954 -0.70 47.73 -33.42
C ASP A 954 0.57 47.88 -32.57
N THR A 955 1.20 49.06 -32.59
CA THR A 955 2.41 49.34 -31.80
C THR A 955 2.09 49.46 -30.32
N ALA A 956 0.95 50.06 -29.99
CA ALA A 956 0.50 50.24 -28.61
C ALA A 956 0.09 48.89 -27.99
N HIS A 957 -0.61 48.03 -28.75
CA HIS A 957 -0.99 46.68 -28.32
C HIS A 957 0.23 45.77 -28.11
N HIS A 958 1.22 45.80 -28.99
CA HIS A 958 2.44 45.02 -28.81
C HIS A 958 3.26 45.48 -27.59
N ALA A 959 3.35 46.79 -27.35
CA ALA A 959 3.98 47.34 -26.16
C ALA A 959 3.25 46.93 -24.87
N PHE A 960 1.91 46.85 -24.92
CA PHE A 960 1.08 46.33 -23.85
C PHE A 960 1.39 44.86 -23.52
N GLU A 961 1.42 43.96 -24.51
CA GLU A 961 1.69 42.53 -24.26
C GLU A 961 3.07 42.30 -23.64
N ILE A 962 4.10 43.00 -24.14
CA ILE A 962 5.45 42.94 -23.57
C ILE A 962 5.45 43.44 -22.12
N THR A 963 4.73 44.52 -21.84
CA THR A 963 4.68 45.12 -20.50
C THR A 963 3.90 44.24 -19.53
N LEU A 964 2.81 43.62 -19.97
CA LEU A 964 2.03 42.65 -19.20
C LEU A 964 2.88 41.41 -18.85
N HIS A 965 3.64 40.87 -19.80
CA HIS A 965 4.58 39.79 -19.55
C HIS A 965 5.67 40.21 -18.54
N ARG A 966 6.19 41.44 -18.64
CA ARG A 966 7.18 41.96 -17.68
C ARG A 966 6.58 42.16 -16.29
N LEU A 967 5.31 42.58 -16.19
CA LEU A 967 4.59 42.71 -14.92
C LEU A 967 4.40 41.34 -14.25
N ARG A 968 3.94 40.32 -14.99
CA ARG A 968 3.84 38.95 -14.48
C ARG A 968 5.17 38.42 -13.95
N ARG A 969 6.25 38.66 -14.69
CA ARG A 969 7.62 38.29 -14.26
C ARG A 969 8.11 39.10 -13.06
N LEU A 970 7.71 40.37 -12.93
CA LEU A 970 8.05 41.21 -11.77
C LEU A 970 7.35 40.72 -10.50
N LEU A 971 6.12 40.23 -10.61
CA LEU A 971 5.37 39.61 -9.53
C LEU A 971 5.75 38.14 -9.30
N ASP A 972 6.47 37.53 -10.24
CA ASP A 972 6.87 36.12 -10.28
C ASP A 972 5.67 35.16 -10.11
N SER A 973 4.55 35.52 -10.76
CA SER A 973 3.33 34.73 -10.76
C SER A 973 2.45 35.11 -11.95
N ASP A 974 2.27 34.16 -12.86
CA ASP A 974 1.34 34.32 -13.99
C ASP A 974 -0.12 34.29 -13.54
N LYS A 975 -0.41 33.68 -12.39
CA LYS A 975 -1.76 33.58 -11.80
C LYS A 975 -2.20 34.87 -11.11
N ALA A 976 -1.26 35.74 -10.74
CA ALA A 976 -1.56 36.99 -10.06
C ALA A 976 -2.21 38.05 -10.97
N VAL A 977 -1.91 38.02 -12.27
CA VAL A 977 -2.44 38.96 -13.27
C VAL A 977 -3.09 38.19 -14.41
N ILE A 978 -4.42 38.17 -14.42
CA ILE A 978 -5.23 37.43 -15.39
C ILE A 978 -5.60 38.36 -16.54
N ARG A 979 -5.54 37.84 -17.77
CA ARG A 979 -6.09 38.50 -18.97
C ARG A 979 -7.21 37.62 -19.49
N HIS A 980 -8.44 38.14 -19.54
CA HIS A 980 -9.60 37.39 -20.03
C HIS A 980 -10.63 38.36 -20.62
N GLY A 981 -11.13 38.08 -21.84
CA GLY A 981 -12.21 38.87 -22.45
C GLY A 981 -11.90 40.36 -22.67
N GLY A 982 -10.64 40.73 -22.94
CA GLY A 982 -10.22 42.13 -23.08
C GLY A 982 -10.06 42.89 -21.76
N LEU A 983 -10.10 42.19 -20.62
CA LEU A 983 -9.85 42.74 -19.29
C LEU A 983 -8.51 42.23 -18.75
N VAL A 984 -7.83 43.09 -17.99
CA VAL A 984 -6.68 42.72 -17.16
C VAL A 984 -7.05 42.91 -15.70
N SER A 985 -6.99 41.83 -14.92
CA SER A 985 -7.36 41.85 -13.50
C SER A 985 -6.29 41.25 -12.61
N LEU A 986 -6.25 41.74 -11.36
CA LEU A 986 -5.51 41.10 -10.29
C LEU A 986 -6.38 39.99 -9.69
N ASP A 987 -5.86 38.76 -9.68
CA ASP A 987 -6.58 37.65 -9.05
C ASP A 987 -6.62 37.85 -7.53
N LYS A 988 -7.82 38.08 -7.00
CA LYS A 988 -8.10 38.29 -5.58
C LYS A 988 -7.70 37.09 -4.71
N ARG A 989 -7.46 35.90 -5.29
CA ARG A 989 -6.95 34.71 -4.58
C ARG A 989 -5.44 34.79 -4.29
N TYR A 990 -4.69 35.58 -5.06
CA TYR A 990 -3.23 35.68 -4.95
C TYR A 990 -2.74 37.08 -4.54
N CYS A 991 -3.53 38.12 -4.83
CA CYS A 991 -3.18 39.51 -4.57
C CYS A 991 -4.09 40.13 -3.51
N TRP A 992 -3.48 40.63 -2.44
CA TRP A 992 -4.14 41.52 -1.49
C TRP A 992 -3.75 42.96 -1.75
N VAL A 993 -4.74 43.86 -1.72
CA VAL A 993 -4.55 45.29 -1.95
C VAL A 993 -5.22 46.06 -0.83
N ASP A 994 -4.48 46.94 -0.16
CA ASP A 994 -4.96 47.71 0.99
C ASP A 994 -6.16 48.62 0.66
N MET A 995 -6.21 49.27 -0.52
CA MET A 995 -7.37 50.08 -0.93
C MET A 995 -8.64 49.24 -1.09
N VAL A 996 -8.52 48.03 -1.65
CA VAL A 996 -9.67 47.15 -1.91
C VAL A 996 -10.19 46.60 -0.59
N SER A 997 -9.27 46.23 0.32
CA SER A 997 -9.59 45.83 1.68
C SER A 997 -10.29 46.95 2.46
N PHE A 998 -9.78 48.18 2.36
CA PHE A 998 -10.38 49.36 2.98
C PHE A 998 -11.79 49.64 2.47
N GLU A 999 -11.99 49.69 1.14
CA GLU A 999 -13.31 49.93 0.56
C GLU A 999 -14.30 48.85 0.97
N ARG A 1000 -13.90 47.58 0.96
CA ARG A 1000 -14.76 46.48 1.38
C ARG A 1000 -15.16 46.58 2.85
N MET A 1001 -14.22 46.90 3.75
CA MET A 1001 -14.55 47.06 5.17
C MET A 1001 -15.54 48.21 5.41
N VAL A 1002 -15.44 49.31 4.66
CA VAL A 1002 -16.41 50.43 4.76
C VAL A 1002 -17.80 49.98 4.31
N GLU A 1003 -17.89 49.26 3.19
CA GLU A 1003 -19.15 48.69 2.69
C GLU A 1003 -19.77 47.72 3.70
N ASP A 1004 -18.98 46.80 4.26
CA ASP A 1004 -19.44 45.84 5.27
C ASP A 1004 -20.01 46.56 6.51
N ILE A 1005 -19.39 47.66 6.96
CA ILE A 1005 -19.87 48.47 8.09
C ILE A 1005 -21.23 49.13 7.77
N GLU A 1006 -21.39 49.67 6.56
CA GLU A 1006 -22.66 50.27 6.13
C GLU A 1006 -23.78 49.22 6.06
N ASP A 1007 -23.48 48.03 5.55
CA ASP A 1007 -24.44 46.93 5.47
C ASP A 1007 -24.84 46.42 6.86
N MET A 1008 -23.88 46.23 7.77
CA MET A 1008 -24.17 45.91 9.19
C MET A 1008 -25.09 46.96 9.83
N ARG A 1009 -24.85 48.25 9.55
CA ARG A 1009 -25.67 49.34 10.08
C ARG A 1009 -27.11 49.28 9.55
N ARG A 1010 -27.28 49.03 8.24
CA ARG A 1010 -28.61 48.86 7.61
C ARG A 1010 -29.36 47.67 8.20
N GLU A 1011 -28.68 46.56 8.50
CA GLU A 1011 -29.30 45.41 9.15
C GLU A 1011 -29.75 45.70 10.59
N MET A 1012 -28.92 46.40 11.37
CA MET A 1012 -29.28 46.83 12.73
C MET A 1012 -30.45 47.82 12.72
N GLU A 1013 -30.47 48.78 11.78
CA GLU A 1013 -31.56 49.74 11.60
C GLU A 1013 -32.87 49.03 11.21
N LYS A 1014 -32.83 48.06 10.28
CA LYS A 1014 -33.99 47.24 9.89
C LYS A 1014 -34.58 46.45 11.07
N ARG A 1015 -33.73 45.96 11.98
CA ARG A 1015 -34.20 45.28 13.22
C ARG A 1015 -34.85 46.24 14.20
N GLY A 1016 -34.29 47.44 14.36
CA GLY A 1016 -34.85 48.48 15.23
C GLY A 1016 -36.21 49.02 14.77
N THR A 1017 -36.52 48.90 13.47
CA THR A 1017 -37.82 49.32 12.89
C THR A 1017 -38.82 48.17 12.69
N GLY A 1018 -38.43 46.92 12.95
CA GLY A 1018 -39.16 45.71 12.52
C GLY A 1018 -40.12 45.06 13.54
N GLU A 1019 -40.29 45.61 14.75
CA GLU A 1019 -41.29 45.08 15.72
C GLU A 1019 -42.73 45.56 15.47
N ALA A 1020 -42.99 46.28 14.37
CA ALA A 1020 -44.33 46.66 13.96
C ALA A 1020 -44.49 46.59 12.44
N GLU A 1021 -44.60 45.39 11.87
CA GLU A 1021 -45.58 45.05 10.82
C GLU A 1021 -45.37 43.61 10.29
N ASN A 1022 -46.37 42.76 10.58
CA ASN A 1022 -46.90 41.61 9.83
C ASN A 1022 -45.98 40.55 9.18
N GLY A 1023 -46.31 39.30 9.50
CA GLY A 1023 -45.89 38.12 8.76
C GLY A 1023 -46.50 37.99 7.36
N GLY A 1024 -45.85 37.18 6.54
CA GLY A 1024 -46.37 36.74 5.24
C GLY A 1024 -45.28 36.42 4.21
N THR A 1025 -45.02 35.12 4.03
CA THR A 1025 -44.73 34.41 2.76
C THR A 1025 -43.82 35.02 1.68
N GLY A 1026 -42.88 34.19 1.18
CA GLY A 1026 -42.70 34.01 -0.28
C GLY A 1026 -41.34 34.39 -0.88
N GLU A 1027 -40.68 33.36 -1.41
CA GLU A 1027 -39.84 33.34 -2.63
C GLU A 1027 -39.19 34.62 -3.19
N ALA A 1028 -37.86 34.59 -3.29
CA ALA A 1028 -37.05 34.80 -4.50
C ALA A 1028 -35.58 34.80 -4.05
N ILE A 1029 -34.64 34.09 -4.68
CA ILE A 1029 -33.93 34.58 -5.86
C ILE A 1029 -33.30 33.37 -6.57
N ARG A 1030 -33.63 33.22 -7.86
CA ARG A 1030 -32.81 32.52 -8.86
C ARG A 1030 -32.18 33.54 -9.80
N SER A 1031 -31.04 33.13 -10.35
CA SER A 1031 -30.32 33.61 -11.55
C SER A 1031 -29.25 34.67 -11.32
N SER A 1032 -27.98 34.29 -11.51
CA SER A 1032 -27.30 34.29 -12.82
C SER A 1032 -25.86 33.74 -12.69
N LEU A 1033 -25.45 32.94 -13.68
CA LEU A 1033 -24.10 32.37 -13.91
C LEU A 1033 -23.75 32.72 -15.37
N PRO A 1034 -22.46 32.89 -15.74
CA PRO A 1034 -21.74 31.72 -16.27
C PRO A 1034 -20.20 31.64 -16.02
N HIS A 1035 -19.74 30.38 -15.93
CA HIS A 1035 -18.41 29.79 -16.21
C HIS A 1035 -17.17 30.09 -15.33
N SER A 1036 -16.84 29.18 -14.39
CA SER A 1036 -15.72 28.20 -14.52
C SER A 1036 -15.57 27.30 -13.27
N VAL A 1037 -15.33 26.00 -13.50
CA VAL A 1037 -14.97 24.89 -12.59
C VAL A 1037 -15.86 24.68 -11.34
N PHE A 1038 -16.80 23.73 -11.46
CA PHE A 1038 -17.67 23.12 -10.41
C PHE A 1038 -17.84 23.90 -9.09
N PRO A 1039 -18.92 24.69 -8.91
CA PRO A 1039 -19.30 25.15 -7.59
C PRO A 1039 -19.95 23.98 -6.85
N ILE A 1040 -19.35 23.56 -5.75
CA ILE A 1040 -20.02 22.80 -4.71
C ILE A 1040 -21.26 23.60 -4.31
N PRO A 1041 -22.48 23.03 -4.32
CA PRO A 1041 -23.65 23.79 -3.90
C PRO A 1041 -23.43 24.23 -2.44
N PRO A 1042 -23.65 25.51 -2.10
CA PRO A 1042 -23.55 25.93 -0.71
C PRO A 1042 -24.52 25.08 0.12
N PHE A 1043 -24.02 24.50 1.21
CA PHE A 1043 -24.88 23.91 2.24
C PHE A 1043 -25.95 24.95 2.63
N PRO A 1044 -27.17 24.53 2.99
CA PRO A 1044 -28.18 25.47 3.45
C PRO A 1044 -27.60 26.28 4.62
N HIS A 1045 -27.22 27.53 4.33
CA HIS A 1045 -26.66 28.43 5.33
C HIS A 1045 -27.77 28.66 6.36
N ALA A 1046 -27.54 28.22 7.60
CA ALA A 1046 -28.23 28.82 8.73
C ALA A 1046 -27.98 30.34 8.67
N PRO A 1047 -28.95 31.19 9.06
CA PRO A 1047 -28.76 32.63 9.03
C PRO A 1047 -27.46 32.97 9.80
N PRO A 1048 -26.54 33.74 9.22
CA PRO A 1048 -25.29 34.10 9.89
C PRO A 1048 -25.61 34.72 11.25
N ILE A 1049 -24.77 34.40 12.24
CA ILE A 1049 -24.85 35.03 13.55
C ILE A 1049 -24.85 36.54 13.32
N SER A 1050 -25.88 37.19 13.84
CA SER A 1050 -26.13 38.61 13.64
C SER A 1050 -24.93 39.43 14.12
N PRO A 1051 -24.42 40.39 13.33
CA PRO A 1051 -23.26 41.18 13.73
C PRO A 1051 -23.57 41.97 15.01
N THR A 1052 -22.69 41.87 15.99
CA THR A 1052 -22.79 42.63 17.24
C THR A 1052 -22.23 44.04 17.05
N GLN A 1053 -22.70 44.99 17.85
CA GLN A 1053 -22.18 46.36 17.87
C GLN A 1053 -20.65 46.41 18.07
N SER A 1054 -20.11 45.46 18.85
CA SER A 1054 -18.67 45.28 19.09
C SER A 1054 -17.89 44.91 17.82
N GLU A 1055 -18.49 44.14 16.90
CA GLU A 1055 -17.86 43.78 15.62
C GLU A 1055 -17.78 44.96 14.66
N MET A 1056 -18.82 45.79 14.59
CA MET A 1056 -18.82 47.01 13.78
C MET A 1056 -17.68 47.97 14.21
N LEU A 1057 -17.50 48.19 15.53
CA LEU A 1057 -16.42 49.02 16.05
C LEU A 1057 -15.04 48.46 15.69
N ARG A 1058 -14.87 47.13 15.76
CA ARG A 1058 -13.62 46.45 15.40
C ARG A 1058 -13.29 46.58 13.91
N PHE A 1059 -14.29 46.45 13.03
CA PHE A 1059 -14.12 46.64 11.59
C PHE A 1059 -13.75 48.10 11.27
N ALA A 1060 -14.40 49.06 11.93
CA ALA A 1060 -14.10 50.48 11.74
C ALA A 1060 -12.65 50.82 12.16
N GLU A 1061 -12.17 50.29 13.29
CA GLU A 1061 -10.78 50.50 13.71
C GLU A 1061 -9.77 49.86 12.73
N LYS A 1062 -10.05 48.66 12.22
CA LYS A 1062 -9.22 48.02 11.18
C LYS A 1062 -9.17 48.86 9.91
N ALA A 1063 -10.31 49.32 9.41
CA ALA A 1063 -10.39 50.14 8.20
C ALA A 1063 -9.61 51.45 8.37
N MET A 1064 -9.73 52.11 9.53
CA MET A 1064 -8.90 53.27 9.82
C MET A 1064 -7.41 52.95 9.78
N ASN A 1065 -6.97 51.83 10.35
CA ASN A 1065 -5.56 51.45 10.40
C ASN A 1065 -4.96 51.11 9.03
N LEU A 1066 -5.78 50.62 8.09
CA LEU A 1066 -5.39 50.45 6.69
C LEU A 1066 -5.15 51.79 5.99
N TYR A 1067 -5.96 52.81 6.30
CA TYR A 1067 -5.78 54.15 5.75
C TYR A 1067 -4.62 54.89 6.44
N LYS A 1068 -3.41 54.76 5.87
CA LYS A 1068 -2.18 55.40 6.38
C LYS A 1068 -1.86 56.76 5.74
N GLY A 1069 -2.66 57.20 4.77
CA GLY A 1069 -2.47 58.44 4.03
C GLY A 1069 -3.03 58.35 2.62
N SER A 1070 -2.69 59.35 1.80
CA SER A 1070 -3.22 59.50 0.44
C SER A 1070 -2.94 58.28 -0.46
N PHE A 1071 -3.93 57.89 -1.29
CA PHE A 1071 -3.75 56.89 -2.33
C PHE A 1071 -2.69 57.35 -3.35
N LEU A 1072 -1.64 56.54 -3.51
CA LEU A 1072 -0.48 56.79 -4.36
C LEU A 1072 0.05 58.23 -4.20
N SER A 1073 0.98 58.45 -3.25
CA SER A 1073 1.59 59.75 -2.89
C SER A 1073 1.63 60.79 -4.03
N PRO A 1074 1.35 62.09 -3.76
CA PRO A 1074 1.17 63.17 -4.76
C PRO A 1074 2.33 63.38 -5.75
N GLU A 1075 3.49 62.76 -5.55
CA GLU A 1075 4.56 62.63 -6.55
C GLU A 1075 4.12 61.91 -7.84
N THR A 1076 3.03 61.12 -7.77
CA THR A 1076 2.43 60.42 -8.90
C THR A 1076 1.47 61.36 -9.65
N ARG A 1077 1.95 62.05 -10.70
CA ARG A 1077 1.21 63.07 -11.47
C ARG A 1077 0.25 62.53 -12.53
N HIS A 1078 -0.28 61.32 -12.37
CA HIS A 1078 -1.19 60.74 -13.37
C HIS A 1078 -2.65 61.13 -13.10
N ALA A 1079 -3.35 61.64 -14.12
CA ALA A 1079 -4.72 62.11 -14.01
C ALA A 1079 -5.70 61.01 -13.54
N TRP A 1080 -5.47 59.76 -13.92
CA TRP A 1080 -6.31 58.61 -13.55
C TRP A 1080 -6.25 58.22 -12.06
N ALA A 1081 -5.26 58.70 -11.29
CA ALA A 1081 -5.17 58.41 -9.85
C ALA A 1081 -5.92 59.45 -8.98
N ALA A 1082 -6.24 60.63 -9.53
CA ALA A 1082 -6.79 61.75 -8.77
C ALA A 1082 -8.23 61.48 -8.29
N SER A 1083 -9.08 60.90 -9.14
CA SER A 1083 -10.48 60.59 -8.81
C SER A 1083 -10.59 59.53 -7.70
N VAL A 1084 -9.80 58.47 -7.77
CA VAL A 1084 -9.76 57.40 -6.76
C VAL A 1084 -9.25 57.94 -5.43
N ARG A 1085 -8.23 58.80 -5.45
CA ARG A 1085 -7.68 59.44 -4.25
C ARG A 1085 -8.73 60.26 -3.50
N GLU A 1086 -9.52 61.07 -4.21
CA GLU A 1086 -10.58 61.87 -3.57
C GLU A 1086 -11.70 60.98 -3.04
N ARG A 1087 -12.16 59.99 -3.83
CA ARG A 1087 -13.18 59.03 -3.41
C ARG A 1087 -12.81 58.29 -2.12
N LEU A 1088 -11.57 57.78 -2.03
CA LEU A 1088 -11.08 57.07 -0.85
C LEU A 1088 -10.94 57.98 0.37
N ARG A 1089 -10.53 59.24 0.16
CA ARG A 1089 -10.45 60.25 1.21
C ARG A 1089 -11.83 60.58 1.77
N ASP A 1090 -12.83 60.73 0.89
CA ASP A 1090 -14.22 60.97 1.30
C ASP A 1090 -14.80 59.79 2.08
N LYS A 1091 -14.60 58.55 1.60
CA LYS A 1091 -14.99 57.33 2.34
C LYS A 1091 -14.36 57.29 3.74
N PHE A 1092 -13.08 57.63 3.87
CA PHE A 1092 -12.39 57.71 5.17
C PHE A 1092 -13.01 58.78 6.09
N ARG A 1093 -13.27 59.98 5.56
CA ARG A 1093 -13.92 61.06 6.33
C ARG A 1093 -15.30 60.67 6.82
N HIS A 1094 -16.12 60.08 5.95
CA HIS A 1094 -17.45 59.59 6.31
C HIS A 1094 -17.40 58.51 7.40
N LEU A 1095 -16.50 57.53 7.27
CA LEU A 1095 -16.32 56.48 8.27
C LEU A 1095 -15.98 57.07 9.66
N VAL A 1096 -15.01 57.98 9.72
CA VAL A 1096 -14.57 58.61 10.98
C VAL A 1096 -15.70 59.42 11.62
N ILE A 1097 -16.38 60.26 10.85
CA ILE A 1097 -17.49 61.08 11.37
C ILE A 1097 -18.63 60.19 11.88
N SER A 1098 -18.97 59.14 11.14
CA SER A 1098 -20.03 58.20 11.53
C SER A 1098 -19.68 57.47 12.83
N LEU A 1099 -18.46 56.94 12.95
CA LEU A 1099 -18.03 56.22 14.15
C LEU A 1099 -17.92 57.14 15.37
N GLY A 1100 -17.31 58.31 15.19
CA GLY A 1100 -17.15 59.29 16.26
C GLY A 1100 -18.51 59.80 16.77
N THR A 1101 -19.45 60.09 15.87
CA THR A 1101 -20.82 60.52 16.26
C THR A 1101 -21.54 59.44 17.07
N HIS A 1102 -21.36 58.17 16.74
CA HIS A 1102 -21.91 57.05 17.51
C HIS A 1102 -21.31 56.97 18.93
N LEU A 1103 -20.00 57.15 19.07
CA LEU A 1103 -19.32 57.18 20.38
C LEU A 1103 -19.79 58.38 21.23
N GLU A 1104 -20.00 59.53 20.60
CA GLU A 1104 -20.56 60.71 21.27
C GLU A 1104 -22.02 60.49 21.75
N GLN A 1105 -22.87 59.88 20.92
CA GLN A 1105 -24.26 59.55 21.28
C GLN A 1105 -24.34 58.58 22.46
N THR A 1106 -23.38 57.66 22.56
CA THR A 1106 -23.23 56.71 23.67
C THR A 1106 -22.47 57.28 24.86
N ARG A 1107 -22.15 58.59 24.85
CA ARG A 1107 -21.42 59.35 25.89
C ARG A 1107 -20.00 58.84 26.18
N GLN A 1108 -19.37 58.14 25.23
CA GLN A 1108 -17.99 57.67 25.33
C GLN A 1108 -17.00 58.75 24.83
N TRP A 1109 -17.01 59.91 25.47
CA TRP A 1109 -16.28 61.10 25.02
C TRP A 1109 -14.76 60.90 24.91
N GLU A 1110 -14.14 60.13 25.81
CA GLU A 1110 -12.70 59.82 25.74
C GLU A 1110 -12.35 58.97 24.51
N ASN A 1111 -13.15 57.96 24.20
CA ASN A 1111 -12.96 57.10 23.02
C ASN A 1111 -13.19 57.89 21.72
N ALA A 1112 -14.20 58.77 21.70
CA ALA A 1112 -14.46 59.68 20.58
C ALA A 1112 -13.29 60.65 20.35
N ALA A 1113 -12.75 61.26 21.43
CA ALA A 1113 -11.60 62.15 21.35
C ALA A 1113 -10.34 61.42 20.84
N ALA A 1114 -10.07 60.21 21.33
CA ALA A 1114 -8.96 59.40 20.85
C ALA A 1114 -9.10 59.04 19.35
N HIS A 1115 -10.32 58.73 18.92
CA HIS A 1115 -10.64 58.41 17.53
C HIS A 1115 -10.40 59.60 16.58
N TYR A 1116 -10.94 60.78 16.90
CA TYR A 1116 -10.74 61.98 16.07
C TYR A 1116 -9.27 62.43 16.05
N ARG A 1117 -8.55 62.31 17.17
CA ARG A 1117 -7.12 62.62 17.23
C ARG A 1117 -6.31 61.75 16.26
N LYS A 1118 -6.57 60.43 16.24
CA LYS A 1118 -5.95 59.51 15.27
C LYS A 1118 -6.31 59.85 13.82
N ALA A 1119 -7.49 60.40 13.56
CA ALA A 1119 -7.91 60.78 12.21
C ALA A 1119 -7.25 62.07 11.72
N VAL A 1120 -7.04 63.05 12.61
CA VAL A 1120 -6.31 64.29 12.33
C VAL A 1120 -4.86 64.01 11.93
N GLU A 1121 -4.22 62.98 12.47
CA GLU A 1121 -2.86 62.57 12.04
C GLU A 1121 -2.81 62.06 10.59
N LYS A 1122 -3.95 61.64 10.02
CA LYS A 1122 -4.06 61.01 8.69
C LYS A 1122 -4.63 61.96 7.63
N ASP A 1123 -5.47 62.91 8.04
CA ASP A 1123 -5.95 64.03 7.21
C ASP A 1123 -6.00 65.29 8.09
N ASP A 1124 -4.85 65.98 8.15
CA ASP A 1124 -4.64 67.17 8.98
C ASP A 1124 -5.36 68.42 8.48
N LEU A 1125 -5.98 68.33 7.28
CA LEU A 1125 -6.76 69.39 6.63
C LEU A 1125 -8.28 69.19 6.77
N ALA A 1126 -8.73 68.08 7.37
CA ALA A 1126 -10.14 67.83 7.60
C ALA A 1126 -10.67 68.61 8.82
N GLU A 1127 -11.10 69.85 8.59
CA GLU A 1127 -11.61 70.76 9.63
C GLU A 1127 -12.71 70.14 10.52
N ALA A 1128 -13.59 69.31 9.96
CA ALA A 1128 -14.64 68.62 10.71
C ALA A 1128 -14.09 67.74 11.86
N PHE A 1129 -12.93 67.09 11.70
CA PHE A 1129 -12.36 66.26 12.77
C PHE A 1129 -11.92 67.11 13.98
N TYR A 1130 -11.34 68.28 13.71
CA TYR A 1130 -10.94 69.24 14.75
C TYR A 1130 -12.15 69.79 15.48
N GLN A 1131 -13.22 70.16 14.76
CA GLN A 1131 -14.48 70.62 15.36
C GLN A 1131 -15.06 69.58 16.34
N ARG A 1132 -15.14 68.30 15.92
CA ARG A 1132 -15.66 67.24 16.79
C ARG A 1132 -14.74 66.93 17.96
N LEU A 1133 -13.42 66.97 17.76
CA LEU A 1133 -12.43 66.81 18.84
C LEU A 1133 -12.53 67.93 19.88
N MET A 1134 -12.73 69.18 19.45
CA MET A 1134 -12.99 70.33 20.32
C MET A 1134 -14.26 70.13 21.17
N VAL A 1135 -15.35 69.64 20.58
CA VAL A 1135 -16.59 69.28 21.29
C VAL A 1135 -16.34 68.18 22.32
N CYS A 1136 -15.60 67.11 21.96
CA CYS A 1136 -15.28 66.04 22.90
C CYS A 1136 -14.48 66.57 24.12
N TYR A 1137 -13.49 67.45 23.89
CA TYR A 1137 -12.72 68.05 24.97
C TYR A 1137 -13.54 69.01 25.84
N GLN A 1138 -14.51 69.73 25.27
CA GLN A 1138 -15.45 70.53 26.04
C GLN A 1138 -16.28 69.64 26.99
N GLN A 1139 -16.82 68.52 26.50
CA GLN A 1139 -17.63 67.60 27.31
C GLN A 1139 -16.81 66.86 28.38
N LEU A 1140 -15.50 66.70 28.18
CA LEU A 1140 -14.56 66.14 29.17
C LEU A 1140 -14.05 67.18 30.18
N GLY A 1141 -14.44 68.46 30.08
CA GLY A 1141 -13.93 69.53 30.93
C GLY A 1141 -12.46 69.90 30.66
N GLN A 1142 -11.94 69.52 29.49
CA GLN A 1142 -10.54 69.72 29.08
C GLN A 1142 -10.38 70.90 28.11
N GLY A 1143 -10.95 72.06 28.44
CA GLY A 1143 -11.04 73.22 27.55
C GLY A 1143 -9.69 73.72 27.00
N ALA A 1144 -8.62 73.62 27.81
CA ALA A 1144 -7.26 73.98 27.38
C ALA A 1144 -6.75 73.13 26.20
N GLN A 1145 -7.07 71.83 26.17
CA GLN A 1145 -6.71 70.94 25.06
C GLN A 1145 -7.55 71.26 23.82
N GLY A 1146 -8.82 71.65 23.98
CA GLY A 1146 -9.67 72.13 22.89
C GLY A 1146 -9.11 73.39 22.21
N VAL A 1147 -8.55 74.33 22.99
CA VAL A 1147 -7.88 75.54 22.47
C VAL A 1147 -6.62 75.20 21.69
N GLU A 1148 -5.81 74.25 22.16
CA GLU A 1148 -4.61 73.78 21.46
C GLU A 1148 -4.95 73.13 20.10
N VAL A 1149 -6.02 72.34 20.05
CA VAL A 1149 -6.56 71.74 18.81
C VAL A 1149 -6.95 72.81 17.79
N TYR A 1150 -7.60 73.90 18.21
CA TYR A 1150 -7.93 75.03 17.33
C TYR A 1150 -6.69 75.70 16.73
N HIS A 1151 -5.67 75.99 17.55
CA HIS A 1151 -4.42 76.60 17.06
C HIS A 1151 -3.69 75.68 16.08
N ARG A 1152 -3.70 74.37 16.32
CA ARG A 1152 -3.14 73.37 15.39
C ARG A 1152 -3.87 73.39 14.04
N LEU A 1153 -5.21 73.40 14.03
CA LEU A 1153 -6.01 73.51 12.81
C LEU A 1153 -5.67 74.80 12.04
N LYS A 1154 -5.67 75.94 12.73
CA LYS A 1154 -5.38 77.24 12.13
C LYS A 1154 -4.01 77.26 11.45
N SER A 1155 -3.00 76.68 12.09
CA SER A 1155 -1.67 76.53 11.50
C SER A 1155 -1.68 75.63 10.26
N ALA A 1156 -2.40 74.51 10.30
CA ALA A 1156 -2.46 73.56 9.18
C ALA A 1156 -3.17 74.15 7.94
N LEU A 1157 -4.34 74.79 8.12
CA LEU A 1157 -5.09 75.42 7.03
C LEU A 1157 -4.36 76.62 6.42
N SER A 1158 -3.72 77.43 7.25
CA SER A 1158 -2.92 78.56 6.80
C SER A 1158 -1.70 78.10 5.97
N ALA A 1159 -1.01 77.04 6.42
CA ALA A 1159 0.15 76.51 5.71
C ALA A 1159 -0.20 75.84 4.37
N ALA A 1160 -1.32 75.11 4.29
CA ALA A 1160 -1.69 74.36 3.09
C ALA A 1160 -2.46 75.20 2.05
N PHE A 1161 -3.34 76.10 2.50
CA PHE A 1161 -4.27 76.82 1.62
C PHE A 1161 -4.32 78.34 1.85
N GLY A 1162 -3.67 78.87 2.88
CA GLY A 1162 -3.70 80.29 3.22
C GLY A 1162 -5.07 80.80 3.70
N ILE A 1163 -5.93 79.91 4.19
CA ILE A 1163 -7.30 80.23 4.63
C ILE A 1163 -7.42 80.20 6.16
N GLU A 1164 -8.38 80.97 6.69
CA GLU A 1164 -8.77 80.96 8.11
C GLU A 1164 -9.82 79.85 8.40
N PRO A 1165 -9.93 79.37 9.65
CA PRO A 1165 -10.96 78.41 10.04
C PRO A 1165 -12.39 78.92 9.79
N SER A 1166 -13.32 77.99 9.59
CA SER A 1166 -14.73 78.29 9.33
C SER A 1166 -15.43 78.99 10.51
N PRO A 1167 -16.55 79.70 10.27
CA PRO A 1167 -17.32 80.38 11.32
C PRO A 1167 -17.81 79.44 12.45
N LEU A 1168 -18.08 78.17 12.12
CA LEU A 1168 -18.47 77.15 13.09
C LEU A 1168 -17.32 76.83 14.06
N THR A 1169 -16.09 76.68 13.54
CA THR A 1169 -14.89 76.43 14.35
C THR A 1169 -14.55 77.63 15.23
N GLU A 1170 -14.68 78.85 14.71
CA GLU A 1170 -14.54 80.10 15.48
C GLU A 1170 -15.54 80.20 16.65
N SER A 1171 -16.78 79.76 16.44
CA SER A 1171 -17.81 79.72 17.48
C SER A 1171 -17.46 78.73 18.60
N LEU A 1172 -17.01 77.51 18.23
CA LEU A 1172 -16.57 76.48 19.17
C LEU A 1172 -15.34 76.91 19.98
N TYR A 1173 -14.41 77.63 19.36
CA TYR A 1173 -13.26 78.21 20.06
C TYR A 1173 -13.68 79.23 21.12
N LYS A 1174 -14.64 80.12 20.79
CA LYS A 1174 -15.18 81.10 21.72
C LYS A 1174 -15.89 80.44 22.91
N SER A 1175 -16.69 79.39 22.69
CA SER A 1175 -17.35 78.68 23.80
C SER A 1175 -16.35 78.00 24.74
N LEU A 1176 -15.28 77.40 24.19
CA LEU A 1176 -14.19 76.79 24.97
C LEU A 1176 -13.41 77.80 25.82
N CYS A 1177 -13.31 79.06 25.37
CA CYS A 1177 -12.66 80.13 26.13
C CYS A 1177 -13.55 80.69 27.25
N CYS A 1178 -14.88 80.62 27.11
CA CYS A 1178 -15.85 81.10 28.11
C CYS A 1178 -16.08 80.10 29.26
N ASP A 1179 -15.91 78.80 29.04
CA ASP A 1179 -16.06 77.75 30.08
C ASP A 1179 -14.86 77.67 31.06
N ASN A 1180 -13.78 78.44 30.82
CA ASN A 1180 -12.56 78.47 31.64
C ASN A 1180 -12.47 79.68 32.61
N THR A 1181 -13.57 80.39 32.86
CA THR A 1181 -13.66 81.46 33.89
C THR A 1181 -14.48 81.07 35.09
#